data_AF-A0A1Q4ZQX4-F1
#
_entry.id   AF-A0A1Q4ZQX4-F1
#
_cell.length_a   1.000
_cell.length_b   1.000
_cell.length_c   1.000
_cell.angle_alpha   90.00
_cell.angle_beta   90.00
_cell.angle_gamma   90.00
#
_symmetry.space_group_name_H-M   'P 1'
#
loop_
_entity.id
_entity.type
_entity.pdbx_description
1 polymer ?
#
loop_
_entity_poly.entity_id
_entity_poly.type
_entity_poly.pdbx_seq_one_letter_code
_entity_poly.pdbx_strand_id
1 'polypeptide(L)'
;MARSIIAVAAGWSWRRSRWVALAAATCAVVTGTPALAAVTAGPAPVVTRAALDPSLIAGRGASVGFVEQEAENAATNGTVIRPDRSAYTLPAEASGRRAVRLTAGQYVEFTLPGAANAITVRYSIPDAPGGGGITAPLDVSVNRGPKRTMILTSQYAWLYNQYPFTNDPTAGLLHPDWWITECSCVPAATTPFPSISKPFRPMHFYDEQRLLLGRTYRPGDRVRLTVPAGSGAAWTVIDLLDSELVGPPRRRAATANVLAFGADPTGRRDSAGAIDKAIAFARRAHLPVYLPPGTYQVNRHIVVDDITIEGAGSWYTIIKGREVPLDPPAPDGSVHTGVGFYGRDAAAGGSRNVHLSGFAIEGDVRERIDTDQVNGIGGAMSHSTIDGLYLRHTKVGMWFDGPMTNLRITDNVIVDQIADGINFHTGVTNSVVANNVIRNTGDDALAMWAEQTTNANNTFDHNTVQIPTLANGIAIYGGTDNTVSNNLVADPIREGSGIHAGSRFGAEPFAGHLWITNNTVVRAGTYELNWNIGLGAIWLYALDRSIDADIRVTGDHYLDSTYNAIMLVSEWSVKDLYSITGVNFKDVRIDGTGTSVVSARVAGSASFENVDARNVGAVGVNNCGSFHFTPAGSEFSLTDLGGNDGGGTTGPWLAPWELPNTITCDDRPPVVPPPPPSAW
;
A
#
# COMPACT_ATOMS: atom_id res chain seq x y z
N MET A 1 -33.17 16.75 47.05
CA MET A 1 -33.20 16.70 48.54
C MET A 1 -34.41 15.88 48.99
N ALA A 2 -34.48 15.53 50.28
CA ALA A 2 -35.55 14.78 50.95
C ALA A 2 -35.56 13.24 50.74
N ARG A 3 -34.86 12.53 51.63
CA ARG A 3 -35.42 11.41 52.41
C ARG A 3 -34.53 11.06 53.61
N SER A 4 -35.13 11.18 54.79
CA SER A 4 -34.75 10.65 56.11
C SER A 4 -35.89 9.65 56.48
N ILE A 5 -35.82 8.70 57.43
CA ILE A 5 -34.91 8.44 58.56
C ILE A 5 -35.12 6.98 59.10
N ILE A 6 -34.06 6.34 59.63
CA ILE A 6 -33.94 5.37 60.77
C ILE A 6 -34.94 4.20 61.03
N ALA A 7 -34.40 2.98 61.28
CA ALA A 7 -34.61 2.07 62.45
C ALA A 7 -33.63 0.85 62.39
N VAL A 8 -32.83 0.38 63.38
CA VAL A 8 -33.00 0.07 64.85
C VAL A 8 -33.64 -1.33 65.06
N ALA A 9 -33.17 -2.30 65.90
CA ALA A 9 -32.00 -2.45 66.80
C ALA A 9 -31.79 -3.93 67.30
N ALA A 10 -30.68 -4.19 68.03
CA ALA A 10 -30.39 -5.27 69.04
C ALA A 10 -30.57 -6.77 68.64
N GLY A 11 -29.88 -7.80 69.19
CA GLY A 11 -28.86 -7.97 70.25
C GLY A 11 -28.55 -9.50 70.42
N TRP A 12 -28.07 -10.10 71.54
CA TRP A 12 -27.53 -9.57 72.80
C TRP A 12 -26.80 -10.65 73.69
N SER A 13 -25.45 -10.73 73.68
CA SER A 13 -24.59 -11.21 74.83
C SER A 13 -24.58 -12.74 75.20
N TRP A 14 -23.63 -13.36 75.95
CA TRP A 14 -22.30 -12.99 76.52
C TRP A 14 -21.49 -14.24 77.03
N ARG A 15 -20.22 -14.03 77.42
CA ARG A 15 -19.33 -14.80 78.36
C ARG A 15 -18.61 -16.13 77.97
N ARG A 16 -17.29 -15.97 77.76
CA ARG A 16 -16.09 -16.78 78.14
C ARG A 16 -16.26 -18.05 79.01
N SER A 17 -15.50 -19.12 78.69
CA SER A 17 -14.54 -19.78 79.62
C SER A 17 -13.60 -20.84 78.99
N ARG A 18 -12.31 -20.74 79.38
CA ARG A 18 -11.26 -21.77 79.63
C ARG A 18 -10.92 -22.92 78.65
N TRP A 19 -9.62 -23.23 78.66
CA TRP A 19 -8.89 -24.28 77.97
C TRP A 19 -9.26 -25.71 78.40
N VAL A 20 -9.34 -26.65 77.44
CA VAL A 20 -8.90 -28.06 77.56
C VAL A 20 -8.36 -28.49 76.19
N ALA A 21 -7.21 -29.17 76.17
CA ALA A 21 -6.70 -29.84 74.96
C ALA A 21 -7.07 -31.32 75.00
N LEU A 22 -7.59 -31.86 73.89
CA LEU A 22 -7.67 -33.30 73.65
C LEU A 22 -7.54 -33.57 72.15
N ALA A 23 -6.55 -34.36 71.78
CA ALA A 23 -6.37 -34.86 70.42
C ALA A 23 -6.84 -36.32 70.35
N ALA A 24 -7.78 -36.63 69.45
CA ALA A 24 -8.12 -38.01 69.08
C ALA A 24 -8.62 -38.04 67.62
N ALA A 25 -8.08 -38.98 66.87
CA ALA A 25 -8.04 -39.02 65.42
C ALA A 25 -9.39 -39.27 64.69
N THR A 26 -9.49 -38.65 63.51
CA THR A 26 -10.05 -39.18 62.24
C THR A 26 -11.46 -39.80 62.20
N CYS A 27 -12.35 -39.13 61.45
CA CYS A 27 -13.09 -39.80 60.37
C CYS A 27 -13.32 -38.80 59.22
N ALA A 28 -13.13 -39.21 57.97
CA ALA A 28 -13.07 -38.29 56.83
C ALA A 28 -14.47 -37.84 56.35
N VAL A 29 -14.61 -36.54 56.09
CA VAL A 29 -15.73 -35.98 55.31
C VAL A 29 -15.17 -35.51 53.97
N VAL A 30 -15.61 -36.13 52.87
CA VAL A 30 -15.22 -35.73 51.52
C VAL A 30 -16.03 -34.49 51.12
N THR A 31 -15.45 -33.31 51.25
CA THR A 31 -15.98 -32.08 50.65
C THR A 31 -15.43 -31.91 49.25
N GLY A 32 -16.15 -32.40 48.24
CA GLY A 32 -15.81 -32.18 46.84
C GLY A 32 -16.02 -30.72 46.43
N THR A 33 -14.94 -29.94 46.34
CA THR A 33 -14.95 -28.64 45.65
C THR A 33 -14.97 -28.88 44.14
N PRO A 34 -15.89 -28.28 43.36
CA PRO A 34 -15.81 -28.36 41.91
C PRO A 34 -14.57 -27.61 41.44
N ALA A 35 -13.63 -28.31 40.82
CA ALA A 35 -12.52 -27.67 40.14
C ALA A 35 -13.09 -26.87 38.96
N LEU A 36 -13.11 -25.55 39.08
CA LEU A 36 -13.28 -24.66 37.94
C LEU A 36 -12.12 -24.93 36.99
N ALA A 37 -12.40 -25.61 35.88
CA ALA A 37 -11.43 -25.83 34.84
C ALA A 37 -10.95 -24.45 34.36
N ALA A 38 -9.67 -24.16 34.59
CA ALA A 38 -9.05 -22.95 34.07
C ALA A 38 -9.13 -23.03 32.54
N VAL A 39 -10.00 -22.22 31.94
CA VAL A 39 -10.02 -22.04 30.50
C VAL A 39 -8.69 -21.37 30.16
N THR A 40 -7.77 -22.15 29.60
CA THR A 40 -6.52 -21.62 29.05
C THR A 40 -6.89 -20.56 28.04
N ALA A 41 -6.59 -19.29 28.36
CA ALA A 41 -6.71 -18.22 27.38
C ALA A 41 -5.88 -18.62 26.16
N GLY A 42 -6.47 -18.50 24.96
CA GLY A 42 -5.70 -18.69 23.74
C GLY A 42 -4.58 -17.65 23.63
N PRO A 43 -3.59 -17.86 22.74
CA PRO A 43 -2.63 -16.81 22.44
C PRO A 43 -3.36 -15.51 22.06
N ALA A 44 -2.84 -14.37 22.52
CA ALA A 44 -3.40 -13.08 22.21
C ALA A 44 -3.34 -12.83 20.68
N PRO A 45 -4.30 -12.09 20.09
CA PRO A 45 -4.23 -11.71 18.69
C PRO A 45 -2.97 -10.86 18.43
N VAL A 46 -2.25 -11.20 17.35
CA VAL A 46 -1.07 -10.45 16.90
C VAL A 46 -1.56 -9.38 15.94
N VAL A 47 -1.54 -8.13 16.40
CA VAL A 47 -1.85 -6.96 15.56
C VAL A 47 -0.59 -6.56 14.79
N THR A 48 -0.74 -6.32 13.49
CA THR A 48 0.34 -5.84 12.63
C THR A 48 0.03 -4.49 12.00
N ARG A 49 1.08 -3.87 11.45
CA ARG A 49 1.02 -2.73 10.53
C ARG A 49 2.04 -2.99 9.42
N ALA A 50 1.57 -3.42 8.25
CA ALA A 50 2.37 -3.99 7.18
C ALA A 50 3.29 -5.12 7.69
N ALA A 51 2.70 -6.17 8.27
CA ALA A 51 3.39 -7.32 8.86
C ALA A 51 4.52 -7.01 9.88
N LEU A 52 4.57 -5.80 10.44
CA LEU A 52 5.44 -5.43 11.55
C LEU A 52 4.66 -5.24 12.84
N ASP A 53 5.37 -5.39 13.96
CA ASP A 53 4.90 -4.91 15.26
C ASP A 53 4.70 -3.37 15.19
N PRO A 54 3.51 -2.85 15.55
CA PRO A 54 3.21 -1.42 15.48
C PRO A 54 4.17 -0.51 16.25
N SER A 55 4.90 -1.02 17.25
CA SER A 55 5.91 -0.26 18.01
C SER A 55 7.14 0.12 17.16
N LEU A 56 7.46 -0.65 16.13
CA LEU A 56 8.60 -0.37 15.23
C LEU A 56 8.33 0.80 14.26
N ILE A 57 7.04 1.12 14.04
CA ILE A 57 6.57 2.12 13.08
C ILE A 57 5.79 3.25 13.76
N ALA A 58 5.93 3.40 15.08
CA ALA A 58 5.20 4.38 15.88
C ALA A 58 5.37 5.81 15.33
N GLY A 59 4.24 6.50 15.12
CA GLY A 59 4.21 7.84 14.53
C GLY A 59 4.28 7.88 13.00
N ARG A 60 4.24 6.72 12.31
CA ARG A 60 4.36 6.65 10.84
C ARG A 60 3.21 5.90 10.19
N GLY A 61 2.95 6.28 8.94
CA GLY A 61 1.83 5.79 8.14
C GLY A 61 0.47 6.27 8.64
N ALA A 62 -0.58 5.83 7.97
CA ALA A 62 -1.93 6.32 8.18
C ALA A 62 -2.54 5.90 9.52
N SER A 63 -3.21 6.82 10.18
CA SER A 63 -4.13 6.58 11.30
C SER A 63 -5.43 5.95 10.78
N VAL A 64 -5.43 4.63 10.66
CA VAL A 64 -6.57 3.84 10.17
C VAL A 64 -7.61 3.50 11.24
N GLY A 65 -8.87 3.35 10.83
CA GLY A 65 -9.98 2.90 11.69
C GLY A 65 -10.09 1.39 11.87
N PHE A 66 -9.29 0.62 11.13
CA PHE A 66 -9.26 -0.85 11.17
C PHE A 66 -8.01 -1.37 11.90
N VAL A 67 -8.03 -2.65 12.26
CA VAL A 67 -6.88 -3.36 12.85
C VAL A 67 -6.55 -4.59 11.99
N GLU A 68 -5.33 -4.57 11.45
CA GLU A 68 -4.74 -5.58 10.56
C GLU A 68 -4.21 -6.80 11.36
N GLN A 69 -4.36 -7.99 10.79
CA GLN A 69 -3.78 -9.24 11.26
C GLN A 69 -3.37 -10.12 10.09
N GLU A 70 -2.09 -10.52 10.02
CA GLU A 70 -1.61 -11.47 9.00
C GLU A 70 -2.13 -12.90 9.26
N ALA A 71 -2.47 -13.62 8.18
CA ALA A 71 -3.09 -14.93 8.26
C ALA A 71 -2.18 -16.01 8.85
N GLU A 72 -0.86 -15.94 8.61
CA GLU A 72 0.10 -16.92 9.15
C GLU A 72 0.31 -16.81 10.67
N ASN A 73 -0.11 -15.69 11.28
CA ASN A 73 -0.15 -15.52 12.74
C ASN A 73 -1.46 -16.04 13.35
N ALA A 74 -2.46 -16.37 12.54
CA ALA A 74 -3.77 -16.83 12.97
C ALA A 74 -3.87 -18.37 13.06
N ALA A 75 -4.88 -18.87 13.78
CA ALA A 75 -5.07 -20.31 13.95
C ALA A 75 -5.61 -20.95 12.67
N THR A 76 -4.89 -21.89 12.07
CA THR A 76 -5.26 -22.51 10.79
C THR A 76 -5.09 -24.04 10.78
N ASN A 77 -5.86 -24.72 9.92
CA ASN A 77 -5.59 -26.10 9.49
C ASN A 77 -5.22 -26.19 8.00
N GLY A 78 -4.95 -25.04 7.37
CA GLY A 78 -4.32 -24.87 6.07
C GLY A 78 -2.80 -25.00 6.10
N THR A 79 -2.17 -24.58 5.02
CA THR A 79 -0.71 -24.58 4.86
C THR A 79 -0.19 -23.15 4.88
N VAL A 80 0.64 -22.80 5.86
CA VAL A 80 1.38 -21.53 5.89
C VAL A 80 2.39 -21.52 4.73
N ILE A 81 2.31 -20.50 3.88
CA ILE A 81 3.27 -20.22 2.81
C ILE A 81 4.51 -19.58 3.44
N ARG A 82 5.70 -20.03 3.02
CA ARG A 82 6.99 -19.49 3.49
C ARG A 82 7.32 -18.17 2.77
N PRO A 83 8.11 -17.27 3.39
CA PRO A 83 8.53 -16.03 2.76
C PRO A 83 9.38 -16.28 1.52
N ASP A 84 9.08 -15.52 0.46
CA ASP A 84 9.83 -15.42 -0.78
C ASP A 84 9.79 -13.94 -1.24
N ARG A 85 10.80 -13.46 -1.95
CA ARG A 85 10.84 -12.11 -2.53
C ARG A 85 11.06 -12.14 -4.05
N SER A 86 11.05 -13.32 -4.64
CA SER A 86 11.19 -13.52 -6.07
C SER A 86 10.01 -12.90 -6.81
N ALA A 87 10.29 -11.98 -7.75
CA ALA A 87 9.26 -11.41 -8.61
C ALA A 87 8.45 -12.50 -9.33
N TYR A 88 7.19 -12.22 -9.64
CA TYR A 88 6.26 -13.16 -10.28
C TYR A 88 5.94 -14.42 -9.44
N THR A 89 6.02 -14.32 -8.11
CA THR A 89 5.60 -15.38 -7.19
C THR A 89 4.51 -14.93 -6.23
N LEU A 90 3.53 -15.81 -6.01
CA LEU A 90 2.42 -15.60 -5.07
C LEU A 90 2.89 -15.19 -3.65
N PRO A 91 3.88 -15.83 -2.99
CA PRO A 91 4.40 -15.35 -1.72
C PRO A 91 5.03 -13.95 -1.75
N ALA A 92 5.65 -13.52 -2.85
CA ALA A 92 6.25 -12.18 -2.88
C ALA A 92 5.21 -11.08 -2.73
N GLU A 93 4.04 -11.21 -3.37
CA GLU A 93 2.94 -10.23 -3.29
C GLU A 93 2.05 -10.39 -2.05
N ALA A 94 2.42 -11.24 -1.09
CA ALA A 94 1.77 -11.34 0.21
C ALA A 94 2.33 -10.29 1.20
N SER A 95 1.53 -9.81 2.14
CA SER A 95 2.03 -8.94 3.21
C SER A 95 3.02 -9.70 4.09
N GLY A 96 4.15 -9.08 4.44
CA GLY A 96 5.21 -9.80 5.15
C GLY A 96 5.83 -10.96 4.35
N ARG A 97 5.48 -11.07 3.06
CA ARG A 97 5.79 -12.15 2.13
C ARG A 97 5.20 -13.51 2.48
N ARG A 98 4.18 -13.57 3.36
CA ARG A 98 3.63 -14.81 3.92
C ARG A 98 2.11 -14.78 3.88
N ALA A 99 1.51 -15.96 3.81
CA ALA A 99 0.07 -16.12 3.76
C ALA A 99 -0.34 -17.54 4.16
N VAL A 100 -1.64 -17.83 4.19
CA VAL A 100 -2.18 -19.17 4.45
C VAL A 100 -2.94 -19.69 3.23
N ARG A 101 -2.47 -20.80 2.67
CA ARG A 101 -3.17 -21.54 1.61
C ARG A 101 -4.17 -22.52 2.19
N LEU A 102 -5.41 -22.39 1.74
CA LEU A 102 -6.55 -23.23 2.08
C LEU A 102 -7.02 -24.03 0.85
N THR A 103 -7.60 -25.19 1.10
CA THR A 103 -8.37 -26.02 0.16
C THR A 103 -9.73 -26.34 0.79
N ALA A 104 -10.62 -26.98 0.04
CA ALA A 104 -11.98 -27.31 0.48
C ALA A 104 -12.02 -27.96 1.89
N GLY A 105 -12.73 -27.31 2.83
CA GLY A 105 -12.84 -27.72 4.23
C GLY A 105 -11.78 -27.16 5.18
N GLN A 106 -10.73 -26.50 4.67
CA GLN A 106 -9.73 -25.81 5.50
C GLN A 106 -10.16 -24.39 5.85
N TYR A 107 -9.61 -23.87 6.95
CA TYR A 107 -9.91 -22.56 7.49
C TYR A 107 -8.68 -21.84 8.06
N VAL A 108 -8.79 -20.52 8.17
CA VAL A 108 -8.01 -19.67 9.07
C VAL A 108 -8.97 -18.95 10.02
N GLU A 109 -8.56 -18.76 11.28
CA GLU A 109 -9.40 -18.22 12.34
C GLU A 109 -8.65 -17.17 13.16
N PHE A 110 -9.04 -15.93 12.94
CA PHE A 110 -8.54 -14.73 13.59
C PHE A 110 -9.27 -14.52 14.93
N THR A 111 -8.61 -13.89 15.89
CA THR A 111 -9.24 -13.42 17.13
C THR A 111 -9.34 -11.90 17.05
N LEU A 112 -10.50 -11.31 17.34
CA LEU A 112 -10.64 -9.85 17.24
C LEU A 112 -9.82 -9.14 18.34
N PRO A 113 -8.91 -8.20 17.99
CA PRO A 113 -8.19 -7.40 18.98
C PRO A 113 -9.06 -6.25 19.52
N GLY A 114 -9.94 -5.71 18.68
CA GLY A 114 -10.90 -4.64 19.01
C GLY A 114 -12.35 -5.10 18.92
N ALA A 115 -13.28 -4.17 19.19
CA ALA A 115 -14.66 -4.36 18.77
C ALA A 115 -14.74 -4.15 17.26
N ALA A 116 -15.49 -4.99 16.53
CA ALA A 116 -15.62 -4.88 15.08
C ALA A 116 -17.02 -5.26 14.61
N ASN A 117 -17.50 -4.66 13.53
CA ASN A 117 -18.75 -5.01 12.84
C ASN A 117 -18.56 -5.22 11.33
N ALA A 118 -17.35 -5.04 10.82
CA ALA A 118 -16.96 -5.27 9.44
C ALA A 118 -15.57 -5.91 9.36
N ILE A 119 -15.29 -6.57 8.24
CA ILE A 119 -13.95 -7.08 7.89
C ILE A 119 -13.63 -6.76 6.42
N THR A 120 -12.35 -6.55 6.13
CA THR A 120 -11.77 -6.69 4.80
C THR A 120 -10.84 -7.90 4.82
N VAL A 121 -10.85 -8.70 3.77
CA VAL A 121 -9.96 -9.87 3.61
C VAL A 121 -9.17 -9.67 2.33
N ARG A 122 -7.83 -9.68 2.41
CA ARG A 122 -6.97 -9.78 1.23
C ARG A 122 -6.71 -11.25 0.93
N TYR A 123 -6.90 -11.62 -0.33
CA TYR A 123 -6.93 -13.02 -0.73
C TYR A 123 -6.41 -13.21 -2.16
N SER A 124 -6.12 -14.46 -2.50
CA SER A 124 -5.92 -14.88 -3.88
C SER A 124 -6.66 -16.18 -4.15
N ILE A 125 -7.22 -16.32 -5.35
CA ILE A 125 -7.76 -17.58 -5.91
C ILE A 125 -7.17 -17.76 -7.32
N PRO A 126 -7.14 -18.99 -7.87
CA PRO A 126 -6.69 -19.21 -9.24
C PRO A 126 -7.40 -18.30 -10.26
N ASP A 127 -6.71 -17.92 -11.32
CA ASP A 127 -7.34 -17.45 -12.55
C ASP A 127 -8.03 -18.61 -13.29
N ALA A 128 -8.88 -18.29 -14.26
CA ALA A 128 -9.35 -19.24 -15.25
C ALA A 128 -8.22 -19.60 -16.24
N PRO A 129 -8.20 -20.81 -16.83
CA PRO A 129 -7.12 -21.24 -17.73
C PRO A 129 -6.90 -20.39 -19.00
N GLY A 130 -7.84 -19.51 -19.35
CA GLY A 130 -7.77 -18.59 -20.48
C GLY A 130 -7.95 -17.13 -20.07
N GLY A 131 -7.67 -16.78 -18.81
CA GLY A 131 -7.84 -15.43 -18.29
C GLY A 131 -9.28 -15.08 -17.92
N GLY A 132 -9.47 -13.86 -17.40
CA GLY A 132 -10.79 -13.31 -17.08
C GLY A 132 -11.43 -13.84 -15.79
N GLY A 133 -10.67 -14.57 -14.95
CA GLY A 133 -11.03 -14.90 -13.57
C GLY A 133 -12.10 -15.97 -13.36
N ILE A 134 -12.18 -16.44 -12.12
CA ILE A 134 -13.27 -17.28 -11.59
C ILE A 134 -13.90 -16.60 -10.37
N THR A 135 -14.97 -17.20 -9.83
CA THR A 135 -15.47 -16.85 -8.49
C THR A 135 -15.42 -18.04 -7.54
N ALA A 136 -15.24 -17.78 -6.25
CA ALA A 136 -15.17 -18.80 -5.21
C ALA A 136 -15.88 -18.37 -3.93
N PRO A 137 -16.65 -19.24 -3.25
CA PRO A 137 -17.26 -18.92 -1.97
C PRO A 137 -16.24 -19.05 -0.83
N LEU A 138 -16.32 -18.13 0.13
CA LEU A 138 -15.62 -18.18 1.42
C LEU A 138 -16.66 -18.06 2.54
N ASP A 139 -16.79 -19.10 3.37
CA ASP A 139 -17.67 -19.08 4.54
C ASP A 139 -17.03 -18.24 5.65
N VAL A 140 -17.68 -17.13 6.00
CA VAL A 140 -17.33 -16.29 7.15
C VAL A 140 -18.28 -16.63 8.30
N SER A 141 -17.72 -16.99 9.45
CA SER A 141 -18.47 -17.21 10.69
C SER A 141 -17.77 -16.52 11.86
N VAL A 142 -18.55 -16.02 12.81
CA VAL A 142 -17.99 -15.43 14.05
C VAL A 142 -18.46 -16.26 15.24
N ASN A 143 -17.49 -16.80 15.99
CA ASN A 143 -17.66 -17.87 16.95
C ASN A 143 -18.43 -19.05 16.30
N ARG A 144 -19.34 -19.70 17.04
CA ARG A 144 -20.28 -20.71 16.50
C ARG A 144 -21.58 -20.08 15.96
N GLY A 145 -21.48 -18.85 15.45
CA GLY A 145 -22.61 -18.10 14.90
C GLY A 145 -23.06 -18.58 13.51
N PRO A 146 -24.12 -17.96 12.95
CA PRO A 146 -24.57 -18.26 11.59
C PRO A 146 -23.47 -17.90 10.58
N LYS A 147 -23.31 -18.77 9.57
CA LYS A 147 -22.41 -18.53 8.44
C LYS A 147 -22.97 -17.43 7.53
N ARG A 148 -22.08 -16.59 7.01
CA ARG A 148 -22.26 -15.71 5.85
C ARG A 148 -21.33 -16.20 4.76
N THR A 149 -21.69 -16.05 3.49
CA THR A 149 -20.79 -16.36 2.37
C THR A 149 -20.30 -15.05 1.77
N MET A 150 -18.99 -14.87 1.76
CA MET A 150 -18.29 -13.88 0.96
C MET A 150 -18.00 -14.52 -0.41
N ILE A 151 -18.24 -13.81 -1.50
CA ILE A 151 -17.88 -14.26 -2.85
C ILE A 151 -16.58 -13.57 -3.23
N LEU A 152 -15.56 -14.39 -3.46
CA LEU A 152 -14.24 -14.03 -3.96
C LEU A 152 -14.23 -14.06 -5.49
N THR A 153 -13.37 -13.27 -6.12
CA THR A 153 -13.17 -13.21 -7.58
C THR A 153 -11.69 -13.12 -7.92
N SER A 154 -11.28 -13.61 -9.09
CA SER A 154 -9.96 -13.34 -9.67
C SER A 154 -10.02 -12.43 -10.89
N GLN A 155 -11.18 -11.80 -11.18
CA GLN A 155 -11.40 -10.96 -12.36
C GLN A 155 -10.57 -9.68 -12.41
N TYR A 156 -10.08 -9.20 -11.27
CA TYR A 156 -9.29 -7.97 -11.12
C TYR A 156 -7.87 -8.25 -10.60
N ALA A 157 -7.53 -9.54 -10.51
CA ALA A 157 -6.21 -10.04 -10.18
C ALA A 157 -5.65 -10.77 -11.42
N TRP A 158 -4.39 -11.22 -11.35
CA TRP A 158 -3.69 -11.93 -12.42
C TRP A 158 -3.50 -11.11 -13.70
N LEU A 159 -2.48 -10.26 -13.65
CA LEU A 159 -1.90 -9.64 -14.83
C LEU A 159 -0.71 -10.48 -15.33
N TYR A 160 -0.48 -10.42 -16.64
CA TYR A 160 0.55 -11.19 -17.32
C TYR A 160 1.33 -10.31 -18.30
N ASN A 161 2.47 -10.86 -18.75
CA ASN A 161 3.26 -10.37 -19.87
C ASN A 161 4.08 -9.10 -19.59
N GLN A 162 4.59 -8.49 -20.66
CA GLN A 162 5.27 -7.18 -20.62
C GLN A 162 4.25 -6.07 -20.32
N TYR A 163 4.75 -4.92 -19.85
CA TYR A 163 3.96 -3.68 -19.81
C TYR A 163 3.61 -3.26 -21.26
N PRO A 164 2.39 -2.76 -21.54
CA PRO A 164 1.26 -2.63 -20.62
C PRO A 164 0.48 -3.95 -20.50
N PHE A 165 0.26 -4.40 -19.28
CA PHE A 165 -0.05 -5.80 -18.95
C PHE A 165 -1.44 -6.26 -19.41
N THR A 166 -1.55 -7.52 -19.80
CA THR A 166 -2.80 -8.15 -20.23
C THR A 166 -3.33 -9.18 -19.23
N ASN A 167 -4.63 -9.50 -19.29
CA ASN A 167 -5.26 -10.59 -18.53
C ASN A 167 -5.30 -11.94 -19.26
N ASP A 168 -4.69 -12.07 -20.45
CA ASP A 168 -4.58 -13.35 -21.17
C ASP A 168 -3.29 -14.13 -20.76
N PRO A 169 -3.38 -15.21 -19.96
CA PRO A 169 -2.24 -16.06 -19.61
C PRO A 169 -1.63 -16.79 -20.81
N THR A 170 -2.34 -16.85 -21.93
CA THR A 170 -1.95 -17.55 -23.15
C THR A 170 -1.38 -16.62 -24.23
N ALA A 171 -1.33 -15.31 -23.98
CA ALA A 171 -0.84 -14.30 -24.92
C ALA A 171 0.57 -14.60 -25.46
N GLY A 172 0.86 -14.16 -26.68
CA GLY A 172 2.24 -14.01 -27.16
C GLY A 172 2.93 -12.84 -26.45
N LEU A 173 4.25 -12.68 -26.57
CA LEU A 173 4.92 -11.45 -26.09
C LEU A 173 4.22 -10.23 -26.70
N LEU A 174 3.85 -9.25 -25.87
CA LEU A 174 3.21 -8.01 -26.34
C LEU A 174 4.22 -7.14 -27.11
N HIS A 175 5.49 -7.17 -26.69
CA HIS A 175 6.59 -6.44 -27.28
C HIS A 175 7.76 -7.38 -27.59
N PRO A 176 7.66 -8.22 -28.65
CA PRO A 176 8.73 -9.14 -29.03
C PRO A 176 9.98 -8.40 -29.56
N ASP A 177 9.85 -7.12 -29.87
CA ASP A 177 10.90 -6.18 -30.27
C ASP A 177 11.64 -5.53 -29.10
N TRP A 178 11.18 -5.70 -27.85
CA TRP A 178 11.89 -5.25 -26.66
C TRP A 178 12.89 -6.28 -26.17
N TRP A 179 13.91 -5.82 -25.46
CA TRP A 179 14.85 -6.70 -24.76
C TRP A 179 14.15 -7.32 -23.54
N ILE A 180 14.39 -8.62 -23.29
CA ILE A 180 13.89 -9.31 -22.09
C ILE A 180 14.99 -10.13 -21.40
N THR A 181 14.96 -10.11 -20.06
CA THR A 181 15.92 -10.79 -19.18
C THR A 181 15.99 -12.29 -19.44
N GLU A 182 14.86 -12.92 -19.73
CA GLU A 182 14.67 -14.37 -19.81
C GLU A 182 15.45 -15.02 -20.97
N CYS A 183 15.75 -14.28 -22.03
CA CYS A 183 16.71 -14.69 -23.07
C CYS A 183 17.97 -13.82 -23.10
N SER A 184 18.02 -12.75 -22.30
CA SER A 184 19.01 -11.66 -22.38
C SER A 184 19.16 -11.11 -23.80
N CYS A 185 18.03 -11.02 -24.53
CA CYS A 185 17.98 -10.79 -25.96
C CYS A 185 16.75 -9.95 -26.35
N VAL A 186 16.73 -9.44 -27.58
CA VAL A 186 15.51 -8.98 -28.24
C VAL A 186 14.92 -10.17 -29.02
N PRO A 187 13.76 -10.73 -28.63
CA PRO A 187 13.22 -11.96 -29.23
C PRO A 187 13.03 -11.90 -30.75
N ALA A 188 12.48 -10.80 -31.28
CA ALA A 188 12.27 -10.59 -32.71
C ALA A 188 13.56 -10.46 -33.53
N ALA A 189 14.69 -10.15 -32.89
CA ALA A 189 16.01 -10.06 -33.51
C ALA A 189 16.85 -11.33 -33.32
N THR A 190 16.33 -12.34 -32.62
CA THR A 190 17.08 -13.55 -32.21
C THR A 190 16.63 -14.77 -33.03
N THR A 191 17.59 -15.54 -33.56
CA THR A 191 17.32 -16.76 -34.34
C THR A 191 18.07 -17.97 -33.76
N PRO A 192 17.39 -19.08 -33.41
CA PRO A 192 15.93 -19.25 -33.42
C PRO A 192 15.24 -18.33 -32.40
N PHE A 193 13.96 -18.03 -32.63
CA PHE A 193 13.15 -17.26 -31.69
C PHE A 193 13.13 -17.97 -30.31
N PRO A 194 13.32 -17.25 -29.19
CA PRO A 194 13.43 -17.86 -27.87
C PRO A 194 12.11 -18.52 -27.43
N SER A 195 12.21 -19.67 -26.75
CA SER A 195 11.05 -20.32 -26.15
C SER A 195 10.70 -19.65 -24.82
N ILE A 196 9.55 -18.97 -24.77
CA ILE A 196 9.06 -18.29 -23.57
C ILE A 196 8.00 -19.16 -22.89
N SER A 197 8.18 -19.41 -21.59
CA SER A 197 7.23 -20.20 -20.78
C SER A 197 5.96 -19.40 -20.50
N LYS A 198 4.79 -20.07 -20.52
CA LYS A 198 3.48 -19.49 -20.22
C LYS A 198 2.84 -20.10 -18.98
N PRO A 199 2.09 -19.34 -18.16
CA PRO A 199 1.89 -17.88 -18.26
C PRO A 199 3.21 -17.11 -18.06
N PHE A 200 3.40 -16.06 -18.85
CA PHE A 200 4.63 -15.26 -18.82
C PHE A 200 4.47 -14.11 -17.84
N ARG A 201 5.42 -13.92 -16.93
CA ARG A 201 5.44 -12.86 -15.91
C ARG A 201 4.08 -12.65 -15.18
N PRO A 202 3.48 -13.70 -14.59
CA PRO A 202 2.24 -13.56 -13.84
C PRO A 202 2.48 -12.71 -12.58
N MET A 203 1.56 -11.80 -12.27
CA MET A 203 1.66 -10.87 -11.14
C MET A 203 0.27 -10.33 -10.75
N HIS A 204 0.21 -9.43 -9.77
CA HIS A 204 -1.03 -8.83 -9.28
C HIS A 204 -2.00 -9.92 -8.78
N PHE A 205 -1.47 -10.87 -8.02
CA PHE A 205 -2.13 -12.15 -7.69
C PHE A 205 -3.31 -12.02 -6.71
N TYR A 206 -3.40 -10.90 -6.01
CA TYR A 206 -4.32 -10.70 -4.89
C TYR A 206 -5.41 -9.67 -5.23
N ASP A 207 -6.51 -9.77 -4.51
CA ASP A 207 -7.64 -8.84 -4.48
C ASP A 207 -8.12 -8.70 -3.02
N GLU A 208 -8.89 -7.65 -2.71
CA GLU A 208 -9.54 -7.50 -1.41
C GLU A 208 -11.06 -7.65 -1.48
N GLN A 209 -11.68 -8.20 -0.42
CA GLN A 209 -13.14 -8.28 -0.34
C GLN A 209 -13.67 -7.87 1.05
N ARG A 210 -14.65 -6.96 1.04
CA ARG A 210 -15.27 -6.35 2.21
C ARG A 210 -16.57 -7.04 2.61
N LEU A 211 -16.83 -7.17 3.91
CA LEU A 211 -18.07 -7.74 4.45
C LEU A 211 -18.49 -7.10 5.78
N LEU A 212 -19.72 -6.56 5.80
CA LEU A 212 -20.41 -6.21 7.05
C LEU A 212 -20.87 -7.48 7.77
N LEU A 213 -20.45 -7.65 9.03
CA LEU A 213 -20.81 -8.78 9.90
C LEU A 213 -22.25 -8.68 10.46
N GLY A 214 -22.90 -7.52 10.27
CA GLY A 214 -24.31 -7.27 10.59
C GLY A 214 -24.64 -7.06 12.08
N ARG A 215 -23.64 -7.10 12.95
CA ARG A 215 -23.68 -6.63 14.35
C ARG A 215 -22.26 -6.38 14.84
N THR A 216 -22.12 -5.64 15.94
CA THR A 216 -20.83 -5.45 16.61
C THR A 216 -20.48 -6.65 17.47
N TYR A 217 -19.28 -7.18 17.24
CA TYR A 217 -18.58 -8.20 18.00
C TYR A 217 -17.55 -7.56 18.94
N ARG A 218 -17.06 -8.33 19.91
CA ARG A 218 -16.19 -7.87 21.00
C ARG A 218 -14.74 -8.32 20.77
N PRO A 219 -13.75 -7.67 21.40
CA PRO A 219 -12.42 -8.23 21.55
C PRO A 219 -12.49 -9.67 22.07
N GLY A 220 -11.72 -10.58 21.48
CA GLY A 220 -11.71 -12.01 21.81
C GLY A 220 -12.73 -12.87 21.05
N ASP A 221 -13.72 -12.30 20.35
CA ASP A 221 -14.57 -13.07 19.43
C ASP A 221 -13.73 -13.57 18.24
N ARG A 222 -14.00 -14.80 17.76
CA ARG A 222 -13.20 -15.46 16.72
C ARG A 222 -13.85 -15.37 15.35
N VAL A 223 -13.20 -14.75 14.37
CA VAL A 223 -13.65 -14.70 12.97
C VAL A 223 -12.97 -15.81 12.18
N ARG A 224 -13.75 -16.79 11.73
CA ARG A 224 -13.28 -17.92 10.94
C ARG A 224 -13.65 -17.75 9.47
N LEU A 225 -12.64 -17.81 8.60
CA LEU A 225 -12.75 -17.88 7.16
C LEU A 225 -12.53 -19.34 6.73
N THR A 226 -13.52 -19.98 6.12
CA THR A 226 -13.46 -21.40 5.73
C THR A 226 -13.75 -21.55 4.24
N VAL A 227 -12.92 -22.28 3.50
CA VAL A 227 -13.25 -22.67 2.12
C VAL A 227 -14.32 -23.77 2.20
N PRO A 228 -15.52 -23.60 1.62
CA PRO A 228 -16.57 -24.61 1.69
C PRO A 228 -16.16 -25.92 1.01
N ALA A 229 -16.67 -27.05 1.49
CA ALA A 229 -16.35 -28.37 0.97
C ALA A 229 -16.73 -28.58 -0.52
N GLY A 230 -17.66 -27.77 -1.04
CA GLY A 230 -18.06 -27.75 -2.45
C GLY A 230 -17.48 -26.56 -3.26
N SER A 231 -16.43 -25.90 -2.78
CA SER A 231 -15.77 -24.84 -3.56
C SER A 231 -15.12 -25.42 -4.82
N GLY A 232 -15.32 -24.75 -5.96
CA GLY A 232 -14.73 -25.15 -7.25
C GLY A 232 -13.29 -24.65 -7.45
N ALA A 233 -12.80 -23.71 -6.63
CA ALA A 233 -11.43 -23.23 -6.73
C ALA A 233 -10.45 -24.26 -6.18
N ALA A 234 -9.37 -24.53 -6.93
CA ALA A 234 -8.33 -25.50 -6.55
C ALA A 234 -7.61 -25.14 -5.24
N TRP A 235 -7.62 -23.86 -4.87
CA TRP A 235 -7.11 -23.33 -3.62
C TRP A 235 -7.68 -21.92 -3.37
N THR A 236 -7.52 -21.43 -2.14
CA THR A 236 -7.73 -20.04 -1.74
C THR A 236 -6.61 -19.66 -0.80
N VAL A 237 -5.86 -18.60 -1.11
CA VAL A 237 -4.88 -18.03 -0.18
C VAL A 237 -5.54 -16.88 0.55
N ILE A 238 -5.37 -16.83 1.87
CA ILE A 238 -5.71 -15.69 2.70
C ILE A 238 -4.39 -15.04 3.12
N ASP A 239 -4.27 -13.75 2.86
CA ASP A 239 -3.10 -12.93 3.17
C ASP A 239 -3.26 -12.28 4.54
N LEU A 240 -4.18 -11.33 4.65
CA LEU A 240 -4.50 -10.60 5.88
C LEU A 240 -6.01 -10.42 6.09
N LEU A 241 -6.38 -10.05 7.32
CA LEU A 241 -7.71 -9.59 7.67
C LEU A 241 -7.63 -8.26 8.42
N ASP A 242 -8.28 -7.24 7.86
CA ASP A 242 -8.54 -5.98 8.54
C ASP A 242 -9.90 -6.05 9.24
N SER A 243 -9.95 -5.67 10.51
CA SER A 243 -11.17 -5.66 11.33
C SER A 243 -11.54 -4.26 11.78
N GLU A 244 -12.78 -3.81 11.49
CA GLU A 244 -13.20 -2.41 11.65
C GLU A 244 -14.50 -2.27 12.47
N LEU A 245 -14.59 -1.19 13.26
CA LEU A 245 -15.84 -0.72 13.88
C LEU A 245 -16.46 0.42 13.07
N VAL A 246 -17.20 0.06 12.03
CA VAL A 246 -17.88 0.99 11.14
C VAL A 246 -19.01 1.71 11.88
N GLY A 247 -18.98 3.04 11.91
CA GLY A 247 -20.06 3.88 12.45
C GLY A 247 -21.32 3.82 11.57
N PRO A 248 -22.51 4.19 12.09
CA PRO A 248 -23.75 4.14 11.31
C PRO A 248 -23.70 5.07 10.07
N PRO A 249 -24.51 4.80 9.02
CA PRO A 249 -24.51 5.62 7.82
C PRO A 249 -24.82 7.09 8.15
N ARG A 250 -23.94 7.99 7.70
CA ARG A 250 -24.09 9.44 7.82
C ARG A 250 -25.39 9.88 7.12
N ARG A 251 -26.00 10.95 7.61
CA ARG A 251 -27.18 11.59 7.01
C ARG A 251 -26.94 13.08 6.90
N ARG A 252 -27.32 13.69 5.78
CA ARG A 252 -27.27 15.14 5.60
C ARG A 252 -28.65 15.71 5.26
N ALA A 253 -29.00 16.81 5.93
CA ALA A 253 -30.19 17.61 5.64
C ALA A 253 -29.81 18.81 4.75
N ALA A 254 -30.81 19.45 4.13
CA ALA A 254 -30.61 20.56 3.18
C ALA A 254 -29.64 20.19 2.03
N THR A 255 -29.97 19.15 1.28
CA THR A 255 -29.14 18.60 0.20
C THR A 255 -29.93 18.32 -1.07
N ALA A 256 -29.25 18.32 -2.21
CA ALA A 256 -29.74 17.70 -3.43
C ALA A 256 -29.54 16.17 -3.33
N ASN A 257 -30.50 15.47 -2.74
CA ASN A 257 -30.47 14.00 -2.66
C ASN A 257 -30.73 13.39 -4.05
N VAL A 258 -29.79 12.59 -4.56
CA VAL A 258 -29.83 12.03 -5.93
C VAL A 258 -31.07 11.17 -6.22
N LEU A 259 -31.70 10.59 -5.20
CA LEU A 259 -32.94 9.81 -5.36
C LEU A 259 -34.10 10.67 -5.87
N ALA A 260 -34.14 11.96 -5.49
CA ALA A 260 -35.15 12.90 -6.00
C ALA A 260 -34.98 13.23 -7.49
N PHE A 261 -33.81 12.93 -8.07
CA PHE A 261 -33.47 13.12 -9.48
C PHE A 261 -33.51 11.81 -10.29
N GLY A 262 -33.89 10.70 -9.66
CA GLY A 262 -34.11 9.41 -10.31
C GLY A 262 -32.93 8.43 -10.27
N ALA A 263 -31.92 8.65 -9.41
CA ALA A 263 -30.82 7.71 -9.24
C ALA A 263 -31.32 6.37 -8.67
N ASP A 264 -30.75 5.25 -9.12
CA ASP A 264 -31.14 3.90 -8.71
C ASP A 264 -30.15 3.33 -7.68
N PRO A 265 -30.51 3.25 -6.38
CA PRO A 265 -29.62 2.79 -5.31
C PRO A 265 -29.45 1.25 -5.30
N THR A 266 -30.01 0.53 -6.28
CA THR A 266 -29.84 -0.93 -6.44
C THR A 266 -28.73 -1.30 -7.42
N GLY A 267 -28.11 -0.33 -8.09
CA GLY A 267 -27.05 -0.55 -9.07
C GLY A 267 -27.52 -1.22 -10.37
N ARG A 268 -28.84 -1.32 -10.60
CA ARG A 268 -29.42 -2.00 -11.78
C ARG A 268 -29.60 -1.09 -13.00
N ARG A 269 -29.55 0.22 -12.81
CA ARG A 269 -29.71 1.24 -13.86
C ARG A 269 -28.67 2.33 -13.66
N ASP A 270 -28.18 2.84 -14.78
CA ASP A 270 -27.25 3.97 -14.78
C ASP A 270 -27.89 5.18 -14.09
N SER A 271 -27.13 5.78 -13.18
CA SER A 271 -27.51 6.91 -12.33
C SER A 271 -26.74 8.18 -12.68
N ALA A 272 -25.83 8.16 -13.67
CA ALA A 272 -24.98 9.29 -14.03
C ALA A 272 -25.84 10.52 -14.41
N GLY A 273 -26.83 10.32 -15.28
CA GLY A 273 -27.76 11.38 -15.68
C GLY A 273 -28.73 11.85 -14.58
N ALA A 274 -28.82 11.16 -13.45
CA ALA A 274 -29.53 11.63 -12.25
C ALA A 274 -28.61 12.41 -11.32
N ILE A 275 -27.35 11.97 -11.18
CA ILE A 275 -26.28 12.67 -10.46
C ILE A 275 -26.02 14.04 -11.11
N ASP A 276 -25.90 14.12 -12.44
CA ASP A 276 -25.73 15.40 -13.16
C ASP A 276 -26.88 16.39 -12.87
N LYS A 277 -28.14 15.90 -12.85
CA LYS A 277 -29.31 16.73 -12.54
C LYS A 277 -29.28 17.22 -11.09
N ALA A 278 -28.84 16.37 -10.17
CA ALA A 278 -28.63 16.73 -8.77
C ALA A 278 -27.55 17.81 -8.65
N ILE A 279 -26.37 17.63 -9.28
CA ILE A 279 -25.28 18.62 -9.33
C ILE A 279 -25.77 19.96 -9.91
N ALA A 280 -26.44 19.93 -11.06
CA ALA A 280 -26.93 21.14 -11.72
C ALA A 280 -27.97 21.90 -10.87
N PHE A 281 -28.83 21.19 -10.13
CA PHE A 281 -29.74 21.81 -9.17
C PHE A 281 -28.99 22.35 -7.94
N ALA A 282 -28.10 21.53 -7.37
CA ALA A 282 -27.31 21.81 -6.17
C ALA A 282 -26.52 23.11 -6.31
N ARG A 283 -25.81 23.29 -7.44
CA ARG A 283 -25.06 24.53 -7.74
C ARG A 283 -25.94 25.76 -7.79
N ARG A 284 -27.12 25.70 -8.45
CA ARG A 284 -28.06 26.84 -8.51
C ARG A 284 -28.74 27.14 -7.17
N ALA A 285 -28.87 26.13 -6.30
CA ALA A 285 -29.49 26.25 -4.99
C ALA A 285 -28.47 26.53 -3.86
N HIS A 286 -27.17 26.54 -4.17
CA HIS A 286 -26.06 26.57 -3.21
C HIS A 286 -26.17 25.47 -2.14
N LEU A 287 -26.53 24.26 -2.57
CA LEU A 287 -26.63 23.06 -1.73
C LEU A 287 -25.53 22.05 -2.11
N PRO A 288 -25.16 21.14 -1.19
CA PRO A 288 -24.39 19.96 -1.51
C PRO A 288 -25.27 18.88 -2.18
N VAL A 289 -24.67 18.00 -2.97
CA VAL A 289 -25.27 16.73 -3.41
C VAL A 289 -25.10 15.67 -2.32
N TYR A 290 -26.12 14.86 -2.10
CA TYR A 290 -26.09 13.75 -1.16
C TYR A 290 -26.44 12.42 -1.83
N LEU A 291 -25.57 11.44 -1.63
CA LEU A 291 -25.65 10.06 -2.10
C LEU A 291 -26.02 9.14 -0.91
N PRO A 292 -27.30 8.85 -0.65
CA PRO A 292 -27.69 7.98 0.46
C PRO A 292 -27.17 6.54 0.29
N PRO A 293 -27.26 5.68 1.33
CA PRO A 293 -26.84 4.29 1.25
C PRO A 293 -27.47 3.56 0.05
N GLY A 294 -26.63 2.83 -0.70
CA GLY A 294 -26.99 2.16 -1.94
C GLY A 294 -25.78 1.96 -2.85
N THR A 295 -25.97 1.14 -3.87
CA THR A 295 -25.03 1.00 -5.00
C THR A 295 -25.61 1.75 -6.19
N TYR A 296 -24.84 2.61 -6.83
CA TYR A 296 -25.27 3.41 -7.97
C TYR A 296 -24.39 3.07 -9.17
N GLN A 297 -25.00 2.64 -10.27
CA GLN A 297 -24.25 2.36 -11.49
C GLN A 297 -23.92 3.68 -12.21
N VAL A 298 -22.67 3.87 -12.62
CA VAL A 298 -22.19 5.05 -13.37
C VAL A 298 -21.14 4.58 -14.37
N ASN A 299 -21.47 4.53 -15.67
CA ASN A 299 -20.59 3.96 -16.70
C ASN A 299 -19.88 5.03 -17.56
N ARG A 300 -19.60 6.19 -16.97
CA ARG A 300 -18.81 7.29 -17.56
C ARG A 300 -18.38 8.27 -16.47
N HIS A 301 -17.48 9.19 -16.81
CA HIS A 301 -17.06 10.23 -15.88
C HIS A 301 -18.19 11.22 -15.57
N ILE A 302 -18.28 11.63 -14.30
CA ILE A 302 -19.12 12.72 -13.81
C ILE A 302 -18.23 13.96 -13.70
N VAL A 303 -18.50 14.98 -14.51
CA VAL A 303 -17.73 16.24 -14.46
C VAL A 303 -18.19 17.08 -13.27
N VAL A 304 -17.25 17.43 -12.39
CA VAL A 304 -17.47 18.18 -11.15
C VAL A 304 -16.75 19.52 -11.17
N ASP A 305 -17.44 20.59 -10.81
CA ASP A 305 -16.91 21.95 -10.67
C ASP A 305 -17.79 22.71 -9.68
N ASP A 306 -17.18 23.38 -8.69
CA ASP A 306 -17.83 24.21 -7.68
C ASP A 306 -19.02 23.50 -7.01
N ILE A 307 -18.72 22.38 -6.35
CA ILE A 307 -19.71 21.47 -5.79
C ILE A 307 -19.16 20.59 -4.64
N THR A 308 -19.99 20.37 -3.63
CA THR A 308 -19.79 19.33 -2.61
C THR A 308 -20.66 18.11 -2.91
N ILE A 309 -20.08 16.91 -2.91
CA ILE A 309 -20.76 15.62 -3.09
C ILE A 309 -20.38 14.71 -1.92
N GLU A 310 -21.39 14.30 -1.13
CA GLU A 310 -21.15 13.44 0.04
C GLU A 310 -21.99 12.17 0.02
N GLY A 311 -21.36 11.05 0.33
CA GLY A 311 -22.02 9.79 0.62
C GLY A 311 -22.34 9.58 2.10
N ALA A 312 -22.94 8.44 2.41
CA ALA A 312 -23.28 8.03 3.77
C ALA A 312 -22.11 7.35 4.52
N GLY A 313 -20.94 7.25 3.90
CA GLY A 313 -19.77 6.46 4.31
C GLY A 313 -19.41 5.42 3.23
N SER A 314 -18.12 5.15 3.03
CA SER A 314 -17.62 4.24 1.98
C SER A 314 -17.97 2.75 2.19
N TRP A 315 -18.57 2.40 3.33
CA TRP A 315 -19.20 1.09 3.59
C TRP A 315 -20.69 1.03 3.17
N TYR A 316 -21.29 2.16 2.80
CA TYR A 316 -22.74 2.31 2.61
C TYR A 316 -23.14 2.88 1.27
N THR A 317 -22.35 3.82 0.73
CA THR A 317 -22.58 4.44 -0.59
C THR A 317 -21.48 3.96 -1.53
N ILE A 318 -21.86 3.23 -2.58
CA ILE A 318 -20.94 2.66 -3.57
C ILE A 318 -21.32 3.20 -4.95
N ILE A 319 -20.37 3.81 -5.66
CA ILE A 319 -20.52 4.19 -7.06
C ILE A 319 -19.74 3.17 -7.88
N LYS A 320 -20.43 2.39 -8.73
CA LYS A 320 -19.83 1.30 -9.50
C LYS A 320 -19.96 1.54 -11.00
N GLY A 321 -18.89 1.33 -11.74
CA GLY A 321 -18.90 1.41 -13.20
C GLY A 321 -18.75 0.06 -13.88
N ARG A 322 -19.05 0.06 -15.18
CA ARG A 322 -18.41 -0.83 -16.14
C ARG A 322 -17.42 -0.02 -16.94
N GLU A 323 -16.37 -0.68 -17.40
CA GLU A 323 -15.59 -0.19 -18.53
C GLU A 323 -16.43 -0.32 -19.81
N VAL A 324 -16.47 0.74 -20.62
CA VAL A 324 -17.33 0.85 -21.80
C VAL A 324 -16.51 1.36 -22.98
N PRO A 325 -16.47 0.63 -24.12
CA PRO A 325 -15.79 1.09 -25.33
C PRO A 325 -16.37 2.39 -25.90
N LEU A 326 -15.48 3.21 -26.43
CA LEU A 326 -15.76 4.48 -27.10
C LEU A 326 -15.54 4.33 -28.61
N ASP A 327 -16.58 4.65 -29.39
CA ASP A 327 -16.50 4.76 -30.85
C ASP A 327 -17.18 6.07 -31.29
N PRO A 328 -16.43 7.08 -31.78
CA PRO A 328 -14.96 7.11 -31.88
C PRO A 328 -14.28 7.22 -30.50
N PRO A 329 -12.94 7.02 -30.43
CA PRO A 329 -12.14 7.32 -29.24
C PRO A 329 -12.29 8.78 -28.77
N ALA A 330 -12.05 9.01 -27.48
CA ALA A 330 -12.06 10.34 -26.89
C ALA A 330 -10.86 11.21 -27.38
N PRO A 331 -10.93 12.55 -27.23
CA PRO A 331 -9.86 13.45 -27.68
C PRO A 331 -8.50 13.25 -26.99
N ASP A 332 -8.49 12.63 -25.81
CA ASP A 332 -7.28 12.25 -25.05
C ASP A 332 -6.66 10.92 -25.52
N GLY A 333 -7.30 10.24 -26.47
CA GLY A 333 -6.89 8.93 -26.98
C GLY A 333 -7.57 7.74 -26.29
N SER A 334 -8.40 7.97 -25.26
CA SER A 334 -9.13 6.88 -24.59
C SER A 334 -10.05 6.15 -25.55
N VAL A 335 -9.89 4.84 -25.64
CA VAL A 335 -10.78 3.88 -26.31
C VAL A 335 -11.84 3.30 -25.37
N HIS A 336 -11.73 3.54 -24.05
CA HIS A 336 -12.75 3.21 -23.06
C HIS A 336 -13.07 4.38 -22.10
N THR A 337 -14.24 4.31 -21.44
CA THR A 337 -14.60 5.14 -20.27
C THR A 337 -15.16 4.26 -19.15
N GLY A 338 -15.11 4.75 -17.91
CA GLY A 338 -15.56 4.00 -16.73
C GLY A 338 -16.27 4.88 -15.70
N VAL A 339 -16.47 4.38 -14.49
CA VAL A 339 -16.87 5.25 -13.37
C VAL A 339 -15.72 6.20 -13.05
N GLY A 340 -16.05 7.48 -12.81
CA GLY A 340 -15.10 8.40 -12.22
C GLY A 340 -15.72 9.77 -11.89
N PHE A 341 -15.08 10.53 -11.01
CA PHE A 341 -15.42 11.94 -10.76
C PHE A 341 -14.26 12.83 -11.25
N TYR A 342 -14.51 13.64 -12.27
CA TYR A 342 -13.46 14.33 -13.00
C TYR A 342 -13.61 15.86 -12.90
N GLY A 343 -12.51 16.54 -12.62
CA GLY A 343 -12.36 17.95 -12.93
C GLY A 343 -12.35 18.16 -14.45
N ARG A 344 -12.62 19.38 -14.90
CA ARG A 344 -12.38 19.75 -16.31
C ARG A 344 -10.89 19.76 -16.59
N ASP A 345 -10.52 19.57 -17.85
CA ASP A 345 -9.16 19.73 -18.34
C ASP A 345 -8.59 21.11 -17.93
N ALA A 346 -7.32 21.16 -17.54
CA ALA A 346 -6.67 22.43 -17.18
C ALA A 346 -6.70 23.44 -18.34
N ALA A 347 -6.52 22.96 -19.58
CA ALA A 347 -6.62 23.77 -20.80
C ALA A 347 -8.03 24.38 -21.02
N ALA A 348 -9.08 23.76 -20.48
CA ALA A 348 -10.45 24.28 -20.48
C ALA A 348 -10.75 25.20 -19.27
N GLY A 349 -9.71 25.60 -18.51
CA GLY A 349 -9.79 26.42 -17.31
C GLY A 349 -9.92 25.64 -16.00
N GLY A 350 -9.88 24.31 -16.05
CA GLY A 350 -9.95 23.42 -14.88
C GLY A 350 -11.27 23.49 -14.10
N SER A 351 -11.39 22.64 -13.10
CA SER A 351 -12.40 22.76 -12.05
C SER A 351 -11.84 23.41 -10.79
N ARG A 352 -12.72 23.86 -9.90
CA ARG A 352 -12.35 24.38 -8.58
C ARG A 352 -13.40 24.10 -7.52
N ASN A 353 -13.05 24.23 -6.24
CA ASN A 353 -14.01 24.18 -5.12
C ASN A 353 -14.85 22.88 -5.14
N VAL A 354 -14.19 21.76 -5.45
CA VAL A 354 -14.78 20.42 -5.49
C VAL A 354 -14.51 19.73 -4.17
N HIS A 355 -15.54 19.18 -3.54
CA HIS A 355 -15.42 18.47 -2.26
C HIS A 355 -16.11 17.12 -2.35
N LEU A 356 -15.33 16.04 -2.41
CA LEU A 356 -15.84 14.66 -2.50
C LEU A 356 -15.58 13.95 -1.18
N SER A 357 -16.60 13.35 -0.54
CA SER A 357 -16.33 12.52 0.65
C SER A 357 -17.34 11.41 0.94
N GLY A 358 -16.87 10.38 1.66
CA GLY A 358 -17.72 9.36 2.27
C GLY A 358 -18.47 8.43 1.31
N PHE A 359 -17.88 8.04 0.19
CA PHE A 359 -18.39 6.98 -0.69
C PHE A 359 -17.26 6.08 -1.22
N ALA A 360 -17.62 4.94 -1.80
CA ALA A 360 -16.69 4.08 -2.53
C ALA A 360 -16.82 4.26 -4.04
N ILE A 361 -15.72 4.04 -4.77
CA ILE A 361 -15.68 3.91 -6.23
C ILE A 361 -15.18 2.50 -6.55
N GLU A 362 -15.96 1.76 -7.33
CA GLU A 362 -15.60 0.44 -7.85
C GLU A 362 -15.61 0.46 -9.37
N GLY A 363 -14.43 0.36 -10.00
CA GLY A 363 -14.34 0.17 -11.44
C GLY A 363 -14.64 -1.25 -11.89
N ASP A 364 -14.29 -1.53 -13.15
CA ASP A 364 -14.39 -2.85 -13.79
C ASP A 364 -13.17 -3.10 -14.71
N VAL A 365 -12.04 -2.44 -14.42
CA VAL A 365 -10.82 -2.47 -15.23
C VAL A 365 -10.02 -3.73 -14.92
N ARG A 366 -9.52 -4.42 -15.95
CA ARG A 366 -8.92 -5.77 -15.82
C ARG A 366 -7.60 -5.98 -16.56
N GLU A 367 -7.13 -4.97 -17.28
CA GLU A 367 -5.81 -4.95 -17.91
C GLU A 367 -5.31 -3.50 -18.00
N ARG A 368 -4.04 -3.29 -18.32
CA ARG A 368 -3.47 -1.95 -18.40
C ARG A 368 -3.55 -1.43 -19.83
N ILE A 369 -4.31 -0.35 -20.01
CA ILE A 369 -4.33 0.43 -21.25
C ILE A 369 -4.03 1.87 -20.86
N ASP A 370 -2.78 2.32 -21.03
CA ASP A 370 -2.35 3.61 -20.46
C ASP A 370 -3.05 4.82 -21.07
N THR A 371 -3.48 4.74 -22.34
CA THR A 371 -4.27 5.78 -23.00
C THR A 371 -5.66 5.97 -22.40
N ASP A 372 -6.22 4.95 -21.73
CA ASP A 372 -7.58 5.03 -21.21
C ASP A 372 -7.65 5.77 -19.88
N GLN A 373 -8.44 6.84 -19.84
CA GLN A 373 -8.71 7.62 -18.63
C GLN A 373 -9.74 6.93 -17.70
N VAL A 374 -9.63 5.63 -17.46
CA VAL A 374 -10.55 4.84 -16.60
C VAL A 374 -10.11 4.85 -15.12
N ASN A 375 -9.87 6.05 -14.59
CA ASN A 375 -9.41 6.28 -13.22
C ASN A 375 -10.58 6.63 -12.29
N GLY A 376 -10.44 6.40 -10.99
CA GLY A 376 -11.51 6.71 -10.03
C GLY A 376 -11.80 8.22 -9.90
N ILE A 377 -10.75 9.03 -9.92
CA ILE A 377 -10.81 10.50 -9.92
C ILE A 377 -9.76 11.04 -10.89
N GLY A 378 -10.04 12.14 -11.59
CA GLY A 378 -9.00 12.81 -12.36
C GLY A 378 -9.33 14.20 -12.91
N GLY A 379 -8.54 14.65 -13.88
CA GLY A 379 -8.58 16.01 -14.43
C GLY A 379 -8.09 17.08 -13.45
N ALA A 380 -8.26 18.36 -13.77
CA ALA A 380 -7.75 19.46 -12.94
C ALA A 380 -8.80 19.96 -11.93
N MET A 381 -8.49 20.00 -10.63
CA MET A 381 -9.40 20.53 -9.60
C MET A 381 -8.69 21.35 -8.49
N SER A 382 -8.61 22.67 -8.68
CA SER A 382 -7.95 23.57 -7.71
C SER A 382 -8.80 23.84 -6.46
N HIS A 383 -8.18 24.16 -5.33
CA HIS A 383 -8.87 24.47 -4.06
C HIS A 383 -9.94 23.45 -3.67
N SER A 384 -9.59 22.17 -3.74
CA SER A 384 -10.54 21.04 -3.66
C SER A 384 -10.12 20.04 -2.58
N THR A 385 -11.05 19.18 -2.14
CA THR A 385 -10.79 18.14 -1.13
C THR A 385 -11.38 16.80 -1.52
N ILE A 386 -10.64 15.71 -1.29
CA ILE A 386 -11.07 14.33 -1.51
C ILE A 386 -10.82 13.56 -0.22
N ASP A 387 -11.90 13.19 0.47
CA ASP A 387 -11.84 12.79 1.88
C ASP A 387 -12.60 11.49 2.20
N GLY A 388 -11.95 10.53 2.85
CA GLY A 388 -12.63 9.34 3.39
C GLY A 388 -13.32 8.45 2.35
N LEU A 389 -12.75 8.37 1.13
CA LEU A 389 -13.22 7.49 0.06
C LEU A 389 -12.60 6.08 0.14
N TYR A 390 -13.21 5.14 -0.59
CA TYR A 390 -12.62 3.82 -0.84
C TYR A 390 -12.60 3.56 -2.36
N LEU A 391 -11.44 3.39 -2.98
CA LEU A 391 -11.30 3.23 -4.43
C LEU A 391 -10.70 1.85 -4.76
N ARG A 392 -11.25 1.17 -5.77
CA ARG A 392 -10.75 -0.11 -6.29
C ARG A 392 -11.10 -0.38 -7.75
N HIS A 393 -10.31 -1.22 -8.40
CA HIS A 393 -10.59 -1.82 -9.72
C HIS A 393 -10.71 -0.80 -10.86
N THR A 394 -9.93 0.28 -10.73
CA THR A 394 -9.70 1.33 -11.74
C THR A 394 -8.26 1.23 -12.26
N LYS A 395 -7.92 1.91 -13.37
CA LYS A 395 -6.52 1.93 -13.85
C LYS A 395 -5.63 2.60 -12.81
N VAL A 396 -5.94 3.85 -12.50
CA VAL A 396 -5.31 4.63 -11.43
C VAL A 396 -6.39 5.01 -10.41
N GLY A 397 -6.03 5.10 -9.13
CA GLY A 397 -6.94 5.56 -8.09
C GLY A 397 -7.34 7.02 -8.33
N MET A 398 -6.35 7.91 -8.39
CA MET A 398 -6.54 9.33 -8.69
C MET A 398 -5.42 9.88 -9.58
N TRP A 399 -5.74 10.35 -10.80
CA TRP A 399 -4.77 10.90 -11.77
C TRP A 399 -5.09 12.36 -12.08
N PHE A 400 -4.26 13.29 -11.61
CA PHE A 400 -4.49 14.73 -11.78
C PHE A 400 -3.56 15.33 -12.83
N ASP A 401 -4.11 15.67 -13.99
CA ASP A 401 -3.42 16.49 -14.99
C ASP A 401 -3.63 17.97 -14.68
N GLY A 402 -2.57 18.66 -14.28
CA GLY A 402 -2.58 20.10 -14.04
C GLY A 402 -2.38 20.95 -15.31
N PRO A 403 -2.02 22.24 -15.17
CA PRO A 403 -1.70 22.92 -13.91
C PRO A 403 -2.90 23.11 -12.99
N MET A 404 -2.69 22.90 -11.69
CA MET A 404 -3.69 23.12 -10.64
C MET A 404 -3.05 23.36 -9.26
N THR A 405 -3.83 23.85 -8.28
CA THR A 405 -3.26 24.22 -6.98
C THR A 405 -4.17 23.96 -5.77
N ASN A 406 -3.57 23.70 -4.61
CA ASN A 406 -4.26 23.56 -3.31
C ASN A 406 -5.34 22.46 -3.31
N LEU A 407 -5.00 21.27 -3.78
CA LEU A 407 -5.77 20.05 -3.57
C LEU A 407 -5.37 19.40 -2.23
N ARG A 408 -6.33 18.79 -1.52
CA ARG A 408 -6.09 17.95 -0.35
C ARG A 408 -6.75 16.59 -0.52
N ILE A 409 -5.97 15.52 -0.37
CA ILE A 409 -6.42 14.13 -0.46
C ILE A 409 -6.16 13.45 0.89
N THR A 410 -7.22 13.18 1.66
CA THR A 410 -7.14 12.75 3.06
C THR A 410 -7.99 11.52 3.38
N ASP A 411 -7.50 10.69 4.30
CA ASP A 411 -8.25 9.60 4.94
C ASP A 411 -8.81 8.54 3.95
N ASN A 412 -8.29 8.45 2.73
CA ASN A 412 -8.78 7.53 1.70
C ASN A 412 -8.12 6.15 1.81
N VAL A 413 -8.82 5.13 1.31
CA VAL A 413 -8.29 3.78 1.08
C VAL A 413 -8.33 3.50 -0.42
N ILE A 414 -7.18 3.24 -1.03
CA ILE A 414 -7.03 2.96 -2.46
C ILE A 414 -6.39 1.58 -2.58
N VAL A 415 -7.12 0.62 -3.14
CA VAL A 415 -6.62 -0.75 -3.28
C VAL A 415 -6.81 -1.26 -4.70
N ASP A 416 -6.07 -2.31 -5.07
CA ASP A 416 -6.31 -3.11 -6.27
C ASP A 416 -6.43 -2.23 -7.54
N GLN A 417 -5.34 -1.49 -7.81
CA GLN A 417 -5.19 -0.60 -8.97
C GLN A 417 -4.22 -1.23 -9.97
N ILE A 418 -4.50 -1.08 -11.26
CA ILE A 418 -3.69 -1.70 -12.33
C ILE A 418 -2.42 -0.88 -12.67
N ALA A 419 -2.41 0.40 -12.29
CA ALA A 419 -1.28 1.29 -12.31
C ALA A 419 -1.18 2.02 -10.95
N ASP A 420 -0.91 3.32 -10.96
CA ASP A 420 -0.68 4.15 -9.78
C ASP A 420 -1.84 4.17 -8.77
N GLY A 421 -1.51 4.46 -7.50
CA GLY A 421 -2.52 4.82 -6.51
C GLY A 421 -2.99 6.26 -6.68
N ILE A 422 -2.06 7.21 -6.58
CA ILE A 422 -2.29 8.65 -6.82
C ILE A 422 -1.12 9.21 -7.63
N ASN A 423 -1.39 9.91 -8.73
CA ASN A 423 -0.38 10.65 -9.49
C ASN A 423 -0.73 12.14 -9.58
N PHE A 424 0.21 12.99 -9.17
CA PHE A 424 0.23 14.42 -9.45
C PHE A 424 1.03 14.68 -10.74
N HIS A 425 0.32 14.78 -11.86
CA HIS A 425 0.91 14.95 -13.18
C HIS A 425 0.86 16.41 -13.64
N THR A 426 2.00 16.92 -14.09
CA THR A 426 2.20 18.23 -14.75
C THR A 426 1.61 19.47 -14.02
N GLY A 427 2.47 20.26 -13.37
CA GLY A 427 2.07 21.56 -12.82
C GLY A 427 1.11 21.53 -11.62
N VAL A 428 1.06 20.44 -10.85
CA VAL A 428 0.31 20.36 -9.59
C VAL A 428 1.11 21.07 -8.49
N THR A 429 0.48 21.96 -7.73
CA THR A 429 1.18 22.81 -6.75
C THR A 429 0.44 22.97 -5.41
N ASN A 430 1.17 23.30 -4.34
CA ASN A 430 0.62 23.63 -3.02
C ASN A 430 -0.35 22.56 -2.45
N SER A 431 -0.18 21.29 -2.86
CA SER A 431 -1.17 20.23 -2.65
C SER A 431 -0.66 19.13 -1.72
N VAL A 432 -1.58 18.49 -0.99
CA VAL A 432 -1.25 17.53 0.07
C VAL A 432 -1.98 16.20 -0.15
N VAL A 433 -1.24 15.10 -0.06
CA VAL A 433 -1.78 13.74 0.04
C VAL A 433 -1.37 13.20 1.41
N ALA A 434 -2.33 13.08 2.33
CA ALA A 434 -2.00 12.69 3.69
C ALA A 434 -2.97 11.70 4.33
N ASN A 435 -2.44 10.85 5.22
CA ASN A 435 -3.23 9.88 5.99
C ASN A 435 -4.02 8.85 5.15
N ASN A 436 -3.55 8.54 3.94
CA ASN A 436 -4.20 7.57 3.05
C ASN A 436 -3.57 6.16 3.20
N VAL A 437 -4.35 5.13 2.94
CA VAL A 437 -3.87 3.74 2.74
C VAL A 437 -3.87 3.44 1.25
N ILE A 438 -2.75 2.98 0.72
CA ILE A 438 -2.60 2.54 -0.65
C ILE A 438 -2.04 1.11 -0.64
N ARG A 439 -2.73 0.15 -1.27
CA ARG A 439 -2.32 -1.26 -1.23
C ARG A 439 -2.51 -1.93 -2.59
N ASN A 440 -1.60 -2.82 -2.99
CA ASN A 440 -1.76 -3.63 -4.20
C ASN A 440 -1.95 -2.76 -5.48
N THR A 441 -0.97 -1.89 -5.77
CA THR A 441 -0.95 -1.06 -6.99
C THR A 441 -0.07 -1.69 -8.08
N GLY A 442 -0.46 -1.57 -9.35
CA GLY A 442 0.27 -2.09 -10.50
C GLY A 442 1.30 -1.12 -11.09
N ASP A 443 1.58 -0.02 -10.40
CA ASP A 443 2.68 0.93 -10.60
C ASP A 443 2.90 1.74 -9.29
N ASP A 444 3.61 2.87 -9.36
CA ASP A 444 3.88 3.81 -8.28
C ASP A 444 2.66 4.10 -7.39
N ALA A 445 2.70 3.67 -6.12
CA ALA A 445 1.54 3.83 -5.23
C ALA A 445 1.22 5.31 -4.95
N LEU A 446 2.24 6.17 -4.87
CA LEU A 446 2.13 7.63 -4.81
C LEU A 446 3.20 8.27 -5.70
N ALA A 447 2.79 9.04 -6.70
CA ALA A 447 3.69 9.67 -7.67
C ALA A 447 3.51 11.19 -7.76
N MET A 448 4.63 11.92 -7.91
CA MET A 448 4.65 13.28 -8.44
C MET A 448 5.45 13.27 -9.74
N TRP A 449 4.79 13.44 -10.89
CA TRP A 449 5.46 13.51 -12.19
C TRP A 449 5.42 14.93 -12.75
N ALA A 450 6.54 15.64 -12.65
CA ALA A 450 6.71 17.01 -13.13
C ALA A 450 6.95 17.05 -14.67
N GLU A 451 6.16 16.34 -15.46
CA GLU A 451 6.30 16.30 -16.92
C GLU A 451 6.01 17.69 -17.51
N GLN A 452 6.99 18.29 -18.22
CA GLN A 452 6.90 19.56 -18.97
C GLN A 452 6.55 20.83 -18.15
N THR A 453 5.89 20.71 -17.00
CA THR A 453 5.51 21.78 -16.08
C THR A 453 5.82 21.34 -14.66
N THR A 454 6.59 22.15 -13.94
CA THR A 454 7.13 21.77 -12.62
C THR A 454 6.01 21.56 -11.59
N ASN A 455 6.04 20.43 -10.88
CA ASN A 455 5.25 20.22 -9.66
C ASN A 455 5.96 20.92 -8.49
N ALA A 456 5.24 21.71 -7.68
CA ALA A 456 5.90 22.50 -6.64
C ALA A 456 5.15 22.67 -5.31
N ASN A 457 5.90 22.68 -4.20
CA ASN A 457 5.36 22.87 -2.84
C ASN A 457 4.26 21.84 -2.49
N ASN A 458 4.46 20.58 -2.88
CA ASN A 458 3.55 19.49 -2.56
C ASN A 458 4.08 18.62 -1.41
N THR A 459 3.17 17.95 -0.71
CA THR A 459 3.51 17.12 0.45
C THR A 459 2.79 15.77 0.42
N PHE A 460 3.55 14.67 0.53
CA PHE A 460 3.03 13.33 0.80
C PHE A 460 3.34 12.95 2.25
N ASP A 461 2.34 12.96 3.13
CA ASP A 461 2.52 12.90 4.59
C ASP A 461 1.70 11.81 5.31
N HIS A 462 2.30 11.03 6.22
CA HIS A 462 1.60 10.00 7.01
C HIS A 462 0.78 8.99 6.18
N ASN A 463 1.17 8.64 4.95
CA ASN A 463 0.47 7.60 4.17
C ASN A 463 1.03 6.20 4.48
N THR A 464 0.18 5.17 4.45
CA THR A 464 0.61 3.77 4.47
C THR A 464 0.52 3.19 3.07
N VAL A 465 1.65 2.76 2.52
CA VAL A 465 1.78 2.06 1.24
C VAL A 465 2.18 0.61 1.49
N GLN A 466 1.46 -0.34 0.90
CA GLN A 466 1.73 -1.77 1.00
C GLN A 466 1.68 -2.43 -0.39
N ILE A 467 2.77 -3.10 -0.78
CA ILE A 467 2.79 -4.05 -1.90
C ILE A 467 2.43 -3.40 -3.26
N PRO A 468 3.20 -2.39 -3.73
CA PRO A 468 3.20 -2.06 -5.16
C PRO A 468 3.83 -3.23 -5.94
N THR A 469 3.08 -3.83 -6.86
CA THR A 469 3.46 -5.03 -7.63
C THR A 469 4.42 -4.72 -8.79
N LEU A 470 4.61 -3.43 -9.07
CA LEU A 470 5.57 -2.85 -10.00
C LEU A 470 6.01 -1.49 -9.43
N ALA A 471 7.19 -1.02 -9.83
CA ALA A 471 7.69 0.32 -9.53
C ALA A 471 7.75 0.60 -8.02
N ASN A 472 7.38 1.80 -7.57
CA ASN A 472 7.74 2.30 -6.24
C ASN A 472 6.56 2.42 -5.29
N GLY A 473 6.87 2.53 -4.00
CA GLY A 473 5.88 2.95 -3.01
C GLY A 473 5.63 4.46 -3.07
N ILE A 474 6.69 5.25 -3.15
CA ILE A 474 6.60 6.70 -3.38
C ILE A 474 7.64 7.11 -4.42
N ALA A 475 7.22 7.78 -5.48
CA ALA A 475 8.10 8.29 -6.53
C ALA A 475 7.94 9.80 -6.75
N ILE A 476 9.07 10.50 -6.78
CA ILE A 476 9.15 11.90 -7.16
C ILE A 476 9.99 11.99 -8.43
N TYR A 477 9.38 12.46 -9.52
CA TYR A 477 10.06 12.72 -10.79
C TYR A 477 10.17 14.24 -10.99
N GLY A 478 11.30 14.79 -10.55
CA GLY A 478 11.59 16.23 -10.65
C GLY A 478 10.77 17.11 -9.71
N GLY A 479 10.67 18.39 -10.05
CA GLY A 479 9.85 19.36 -9.32
C GLY A 479 10.62 20.22 -8.31
N THR A 480 9.91 21.17 -7.69
CA THR A 480 10.50 22.20 -6.83
C THR A 480 9.92 22.19 -5.41
N ASP A 481 10.75 22.23 -4.38
CA ASP A 481 10.32 22.42 -2.99
C ASP A 481 9.27 21.39 -2.50
N ASN A 482 9.49 20.10 -2.76
CA ASN A 482 8.54 19.02 -2.41
C ASN A 482 8.96 18.27 -1.13
N THR A 483 8.00 17.69 -0.40
CA THR A 483 8.24 16.95 0.85
C THR A 483 7.55 15.59 0.88
N VAL A 484 8.25 14.57 1.38
CA VAL A 484 7.76 13.20 1.64
C VAL A 484 8.03 12.87 3.11
N SER A 485 6.99 12.86 3.95
CA SER A 485 7.14 12.82 5.42
C SER A 485 6.31 11.76 6.14
N ASN A 486 6.88 11.15 7.19
CA ASN A 486 6.17 10.26 8.13
C ASN A 486 5.44 9.06 7.49
N ASN A 487 5.76 8.67 6.25
CA ASN A 487 5.06 7.58 5.55
C ASN A 487 5.55 6.20 6.04
N LEU A 488 4.70 5.19 5.93
CA LEU A 488 5.06 3.77 6.07
C LEU A 488 4.96 3.13 4.69
N VAL A 489 6.08 2.66 4.13
CA VAL A 489 6.14 2.02 2.81
C VAL A 489 6.65 0.60 2.98
N ALA A 490 5.88 -0.39 2.53
CA ALA A 490 6.21 -1.79 2.73
C ALA A 490 6.04 -2.63 1.47
N ASP A 491 6.87 -3.66 1.38
CA ASP A 491 6.73 -4.79 0.46
C ASP A 491 6.69 -4.51 -1.08
N PRO A 492 7.43 -3.53 -1.65
CA PRO A 492 7.53 -3.39 -3.11
C PRO A 492 8.13 -4.64 -3.78
N ILE A 493 7.77 -4.91 -5.04
CA ILE A 493 8.05 -6.21 -5.69
C ILE A 493 9.21 -6.17 -6.69
N ARG A 494 9.14 -5.33 -7.72
CA ARG A 494 10.07 -5.36 -8.87
C ARG A 494 10.13 -4.01 -9.60
N GLU A 495 11.24 -3.75 -10.30
CA GLU A 495 11.42 -2.60 -11.21
C GLU A 495 11.20 -1.21 -10.54
N GLY A 496 11.31 -1.18 -9.22
CA GLY A 496 11.25 0.00 -8.34
C GLY A 496 11.24 -0.43 -6.87
N SER A 497 11.19 0.50 -5.93
CA SER A 497 11.39 0.19 -4.51
C SER A 497 10.59 1.06 -3.53
N GLY A 498 11.10 1.32 -2.32
CA GLY A 498 10.35 2.04 -1.31
C GLY A 498 10.12 3.50 -1.69
N ILE A 499 11.18 4.30 -1.67
CA ILE A 499 11.16 5.72 -2.02
C ILE A 499 12.10 5.97 -3.21
N HIS A 500 11.62 6.71 -4.20
CA HIS A 500 12.35 7.05 -5.42
C HIS A 500 12.40 8.55 -5.65
N ALA A 501 13.59 9.05 -6.03
CA ALA A 501 13.75 10.36 -6.66
C ALA A 501 14.45 10.18 -8.01
N GLY A 502 13.67 10.28 -9.09
CA GLY A 502 14.11 9.96 -10.45
C GLY A 502 14.18 11.20 -11.33
N SER A 503 15.34 11.46 -11.92
CA SER A 503 15.47 12.42 -13.02
C SER A 503 15.32 11.67 -14.35
N ARG A 504 14.08 11.32 -14.68
CA ARG A 504 13.65 10.50 -15.81
C ARG A 504 12.28 10.94 -16.33
N PHE A 505 11.82 10.30 -17.41
CA PHE A 505 10.50 10.50 -18.00
C PHE A 505 10.22 11.95 -18.45
N GLY A 506 11.23 12.66 -18.95
CA GLY A 506 11.06 14.02 -19.46
C GLY A 506 10.69 15.05 -18.39
N ALA A 507 10.82 14.69 -17.10
CA ALA A 507 10.46 15.58 -16.00
C ALA A 507 11.33 16.85 -15.95
N GLU A 508 10.73 17.93 -15.48
CA GLU A 508 11.46 19.14 -15.08
C GLU A 508 12.51 18.81 -13.99
N PRO A 509 13.63 19.55 -13.90
CA PRO A 509 14.69 19.21 -12.96
C PRO A 509 14.21 19.32 -11.51
N PHE A 510 14.89 18.63 -10.60
CA PHE A 510 14.78 18.95 -9.19
C PHE A 510 15.34 20.37 -8.96
N ALA A 511 14.59 21.21 -8.25
CA ALA A 511 15.01 22.55 -7.89
C ALA A 511 14.56 22.91 -6.47
N GLY A 512 15.18 23.93 -5.87
CA GLY A 512 14.93 24.24 -4.47
C GLY A 512 15.32 23.06 -3.59
N HIS A 513 14.38 22.53 -2.81
CA HIS A 513 14.57 21.36 -1.96
C HIS A 513 13.72 20.14 -2.32
N LEU A 514 14.21 18.96 -1.93
CA LEU A 514 13.40 17.75 -1.73
C LEU A 514 13.71 17.20 -0.33
N TRP A 515 12.72 17.23 0.56
CA TRP A 515 12.86 16.72 1.92
C TRP A 515 12.14 15.38 2.07
N ILE A 516 12.89 14.36 2.48
CA ILE A 516 12.41 13.01 2.76
C ILE A 516 12.63 12.78 4.26
N THR A 517 11.56 12.78 5.06
CA THR A 517 11.70 12.89 6.52
C THR A 517 10.86 11.89 7.31
N ASN A 518 11.46 11.27 8.32
CA ASN A 518 10.79 10.36 9.26
C ASN A 518 9.99 9.22 8.62
N ASN A 519 10.30 8.78 7.42
CA ASN A 519 9.60 7.65 6.79
C ASN A 519 10.05 6.32 7.41
N THR A 520 9.30 5.25 7.19
CA THR A 520 9.81 3.88 7.38
C THR A 520 9.56 3.07 6.13
N VAL A 521 10.64 2.50 5.60
CA VAL A 521 10.61 1.60 4.45
C VAL A 521 10.93 0.19 4.92
N VAL A 522 10.10 -0.77 4.53
CA VAL A 522 10.10 -2.15 5.05
C VAL A 522 10.17 -3.15 3.91
N ARG A 523 11.11 -4.11 3.97
CA ARG A 523 11.23 -5.22 3.00
C ARG A 523 11.31 -4.77 1.54
N ALA A 524 11.90 -3.59 1.34
CA ALA A 524 12.20 -2.98 0.05
C ALA A 524 13.64 -3.31 -0.40
N GLY A 525 14.21 -2.49 -1.28
CA GLY A 525 15.42 -2.81 -2.05
C GLY A 525 15.15 -4.04 -2.90
N THR A 526 14.41 -3.89 -4.00
CA THR A 526 13.97 -5.02 -4.84
C THR A 526 15.09 -5.47 -5.80
N TYR A 527 14.88 -6.57 -6.52
CA TYR A 527 15.76 -6.96 -7.63
C TYR A 527 15.30 -6.27 -8.92
N GLU A 528 16.20 -5.54 -9.58
CA GLU A 528 15.95 -4.93 -10.89
C GLU A 528 16.35 -5.95 -11.98
N LEU A 529 15.36 -6.32 -12.81
CA LEU A 529 15.46 -7.45 -13.73
C LEU A 529 16.29 -7.16 -14.98
N ASN A 530 16.42 -5.90 -15.38
CA ASN A 530 17.07 -5.47 -16.62
C ASN A 530 18.57 -5.24 -16.39
N TRP A 531 18.91 -4.58 -15.29
CA TRP A 531 20.27 -4.32 -14.82
C TRP A 531 20.89 -5.52 -14.08
N ASN A 532 20.07 -6.47 -13.58
CA ASN A 532 20.51 -7.62 -12.81
C ASN A 532 21.30 -7.19 -11.57
N ILE A 533 20.71 -6.30 -10.77
CA ILE A 533 21.27 -5.76 -9.52
C ILE A 533 20.17 -5.52 -8.49
N GLY A 534 20.57 -5.35 -7.23
CA GLY A 534 19.67 -4.97 -6.15
C GLY A 534 19.49 -3.45 -6.04
N LEU A 535 18.24 -2.99 -5.94
CA LEU A 535 17.92 -1.59 -5.64
C LEU A 535 18.14 -1.25 -4.15
N GLY A 536 18.12 0.05 -3.87
CA GLY A 536 18.02 0.59 -2.50
C GLY A 536 16.56 0.63 -2.02
N ALA A 537 16.34 0.52 -0.71
CA ALA A 537 15.04 0.82 -0.10
C ALA A 537 14.62 2.28 -0.36
N ILE A 538 15.60 3.20 -0.34
CA ILE A 538 15.55 4.47 -1.06
C ILE A 538 16.53 4.43 -2.24
N TRP A 539 16.12 4.93 -3.41
CA TRP A 539 16.99 5.00 -4.58
C TRP A 539 16.83 6.27 -5.42
N LEU A 540 17.96 6.90 -5.75
CA LEU A 540 18.06 8.10 -6.57
C LEU A 540 18.62 7.74 -7.94
N TYR A 541 18.01 8.24 -9.01
CA TYR A 541 18.32 7.80 -10.38
C TYR A 541 18.46 8.96 -11.37
N ALA A 542 19.63 9.10 -11.97
CA ALA A 542 19.91 10.07 -13.04
C ALA A 542 19.86 9.39 -14.42
N LEU A 543 18.84 9.73 -15.23
CA LEU A 543 18.69 9.28 -16.62
C LEU A 543 18.71 10.44 -17.61
N ASP A 544 17.90 11.48 -17.38
CA ASP A 544 17.70 12.58 -18.34
C ASP A 544 18.65 13.77 -18.07
N ARG A 545 19.16 13.89 -16.83
CA ARG A 545 20.05 14.96 -16.34
C ARG A 545 20.64 14.62 -14.97
N SER A 546 21.61 15.41 -14.52
CA SER A 546 22.16 15.35 -13.16
C SER A 546 21.14 15.74 -12.09
N ILE A 547 21.41 15.33 -10.86
CA ILE A 547 20.65 15.72 -9.65
C ILE A 547 21.60 16.45 -8.69
N ASP A 548 21.38 17.77 -8.53
CA ASP A 548 22.21 18.69 -7.75
C ASP A 548 21.40 19.67 -6.87
N ALA A 549 20.13 19.36 -6.62
CA ALA A 549 19.24 20.11 -5.72
C ALA A 549 19.50 19.80 -4.23
N ASP A 550 18.90 20.58 -3.32
CA ASP A 550 18.99 20.36 -1.87
C ASP A 550 18.13 19.15 -1.42
N ILE A 551 18.66 17.95 -1.65
CA ILE A 551 18.04 16.69 -1.23
C ILE A 551 18.51 16.33 0.18
N ARG A 552 17.55 16.15 1.09
CA ARG A 552 17.80 15.75 2.48
C ARG A 552 16.91 14.59 2.88
N VAL A 553 17.55 13.57 3.44
CA VAL A 553 16.92 12.41 4.05
C VAL A 553 17.17 12.51 5.57
N THR A 554 16.12 12.59 6.38
CA THR A 554 16.29 12.82 7.84
C THR A 554 15.32 12.04 8.70
N GLY A 555 15.82 11.22 9.64
CA GLY A 555 14.97 10.45 10.57
C GLY A 555 14.29 9.21 9.96
N ASP A 556 14.63 8.86 8.72
CA ASP A 556 14.12 7.70 8.00
C ASP A 556 14.60 6.38 8.64
N HIS A 557 13.74 5.35 8.65
CA HIS A 557 14.13 3.99 9.02
C HIS A 557 14.04 3.04 7.83
N TYR A 558 15.07 2.23 7.60
CA TYR A 558 15.08 1.18 6.58
C TYR A 558 15.20 -0.19 7.26
N LEU A 559 14.16 -1.01 7.14
CA LEU A 559 13.98 -2.25 7.90
C LEU A 559 13.90 -3.45 6.95
N ASP A 560 14.76 -4.46 7.17
CA ASP A 560 14.75 -5.74 6.45
C ASP A 560 14.89 -5.58 4.91
N SER A 561 15.77 -4.69 4.45
CA SER A 561 16.00 -4.42 3.03
C SER A 561 16.62 -5.64 2.33
N THR A 562 16.09 -6.05 1.17
CA THR A 562 16.53 -7.30 0.48
C THR A 562 17.94 -7.18 -0.08
N TYR A 563 18.27 -6.01 -0.62
CA TYR A 563 19.61 -5.69 -1.11
C TYR A 563 20.16 -4.48 -0.35
N ASN A 564 20.14 -3.30 -0.96
CA ASN A 564 20.74 -2.10 -0.38
C ASN A 564 19.72 -1.29 0.42
N ALA A 565 20.18 -0.53 1.40
CA ALA A 565 19.33 0.43 2.10
C ALA A 565 19.21 1.72 1.26
N ILE A 566 20.34 2.27 0.82
CA ILE A 566 20.44 3.48 0.00
C ILE A 566 21.12 3.13 -1.32
N MET A 567 20.60 3.65 -2.44
CA MET A 567 21.24 3.54 -3.75
C MET A 567 21.24 4.88 -4.50
N LEU A 568 22.37 5.21 -5.13
CA LEU A 568 22.49 6.32 -6.07
C LEU A 568 23.05 5.77 -7.37
N VAL A 569 22.36 6.00 -8.49
CA VAL A 569 22.67 5.35 -9.77
C VAL A 569 22.44 6.31 -10.95
N SER A 570 23.27 6.20 -11.97
CA SER A 570 23.03 6.76 -13.30
C SER A 570 22.80 5.64 -14.31
N GLU A 571 21.97 5.87 -15.33
CA GLU A 571 21.78 4.89 -16.41
C GLU A 571 23.10 4.66 -17.15
N TRP A 572 23.39 3.40 -17.49
CA TRP A 572 24.66 2.97 -18.05
C TRP A 572 25.03 3.70 -19.35
N SER A 573 24.04 4.01 -20.19
CA SER A 573 24.23 4.72 -21.46
C SER A 573 24.64 6.19 -21.31
N VAL A 574 24.44 6.78 -20.11
CA VAL A 574 24.68 8.20 -19.80
C VAL A 574 25.47 8.40 -18.50
N LYS A 575 26.08 7.33 -17.96
CA LYS A 575 26.82 7.32 -16.68
C LYS A 575 28.00 8.31 -16.60
N ASP A 576 28.48 8.76 -17.76
CA ASP A 576 29.60 9.71 -17.91
C ASP A 576 29.10 11.15 -18.18
N LEU A 577 27.79 11.34 -18.35
CA LEU A 577 27.14 12.63 -18.60
C LEU A 577 26.51 13.22 -17.33
N TYR A 578 25.95 12.36 -16.46
CA TYR A 578 25.12 12.78 -15.33
C TYR A 578 25.64 12.27 -13.99
N SER A 579 25.46 13.10 -12.96
CA SER A 579 25.93 12.88 -11.60
C SER A 579 24.81 13.08 -10.57
N ILE A 580 24.99 12.56 -9.35
CA ILE A 580 24.12 12.82 -8.21
C ILE A 580 24.98 13.35 -7.06
N THR A 581 24.81 14.62 -6.71
CA THR A 581 25.77 15.37 -5.89
C THR A 581 25.07 16.09 -4.74
N GLY A 582 25.69 16.07 -3.55
CA GLY A 582 25.24 16.88 -2.41
C GLY A 582 24.02 16.33 -1.66
N VAL A 583 23.74 15.02 -1.75
CA VAL A 583 22.64 14.38 -1.03
C VAL A 583 23.01 14.18 0.44
N ASN A 584 22.16 14.64 1.37
CA ASN A 584 22.46 14.64 2.80
C ASN A 584 21.58 13.62 3.54
N PHE A 585 22.20 12.67 4.24
CA PHE A 585 21.53 11.69 5.10
C PHE A 585 21.82 12.02 6.57
N LYS A 586 20.78 12.10 7.39
CA LYS A 586 20.89 12.46 8.81
C LYS A 586 19.93 11.65 9.69
N ASP A 587 20.36 11.23 10.89
CA ASP A 587 19.49 10.56 11.87
C ASP A 587 18.78 9.30 11.30
N VAL A 588 19.40 8.63 10.31
CA VAL A 588 18.82 7.48 9.60
C VAL A 588 19.13 6.19 10.34
N ARG A 589 18.16 5.29 10.45
CA ARG A 589 18.31 4.01 11.15
C ARG A 589 18.10 2.82 10.23
N ILE A 590 19.06 1.92 10.17
CA ILE A 590 19.04 0.77 9.27
C ILE A 590 19.11 -0.51 10.09
N ASP A 591 18.03 -1.31 10.08
CA ASP A 591 18.00 -2.61 10.76
C ASP A 591 17.78 -3.72 9.72
N GLY A 592 18.90 -4.25 9.25
CA GLY A 592 18.93 -5.29 8.22
C GLY A 592 18.96 -4.72 6.80
N THR A 593 20.07 -4.98 6.12
CA THR A 593 20.19 -4.78 4.67
C THR A 593 20.98 -5.93 4.08
N GLY A 594 20.42 -6.62 3.09
CA GLY A 594 20.97 -7.88 2.58
C GLY A 594 22.32 -7.75 1.88
N THR A 595 22.65 -6.56 1.39
CA THR A 595 23.98 -6.22 0.85
C THR A 595 24.57 -5.02 1.60
N SER A 596 24.46 -3.79 1.09
CA SER A 596 25.20 -2.62 1.58
C SER A 596 24.29 -1.54 2.15
N VAL A 597 24.82 -0.72 3.04
CA VAL A 597 24.12 0.50 3.49
C VAL A 597 24.00 1.48 2.33
N VAL A 598 25.10 1.71 1.58
CA VAL A 598 25.12 2.56 0.39
C VAL A 598 25.61 1.76 -0.82
N SER A 599 24.89 1.81 -1.94
CA SER A 599 25.37 1.41 -3.27
C SER A 599 25.48 2.64 -4.18
N ALA A 600 26.70 3.11 -4.43
CA ALA A 600 26.99 4.26 -5.29
C ALA A 600 27.48 3.80 -6.67
N ARG A 601 26.65 4.01 -7.70
CA ARG A 601 26.84 3.63 -9.11
C ARG A 601 26.64 4.81 -10.04
N VAL A 602 27.21 5.95 -9.64
CA VAL A 602 27.13 7.26 -10.28
C VAL A 602 28.29 8.12 -9.77
N ALA A 603 28.75 9.11 -10.55
CA ALA A 603 29.66 10.14 -10.04
C ALA A 603 28.92 11.15 -9.12
N GLY A 604 29.64 11.80 -8.21
CA GLY A 604 29.10 12.88 -7.36
C GLY A 604 29.41 12.71 -5.88
N SER A 605 28.43 12.92 -5.00
CA SER A 605 28.67 12.86 -3.55
C SER A 605 27.41 12.72 -2.69
N ALA A 606 27.62 12.19 -1.47
CA ALA A 606 26.67 12.23 -0.37
C ALA A 606 27.37 12.47 0.98
N SER A 607 26.63 13.00 1.96
CA SER A 607 27.10 13.15 3.35
C SER A 607 26.21 12.38 4.32
N PHE A 608 26.80 11.94 5.43
CA PHE A 608 26.14 11.11 6.45
C PHE A 608 26.42 11.68 7.84
N GLU A 609 25.37 11.95 8.62
CA GLU A 609 25.45 12.40 10.01
C GLU A 609 24.54 11.53 10.88
N ASN A 610 25.06 10.92 11.95
CA ASN A 610 24.24 10.12 12.88
C ASN A 610 23.39 9.05 12.16
N VAL A 611 24.00 8.31 11.23
CA VAL A 611 23.37 7.16 10.56
C VAL A 611 23.81 5.86 11.23
N ASP A 612 22.86 5.24 11.93
CA ASP A 612 23.06 4.03 12.73
C ASP A 612 22.62 2.80 11.90
N ALA A 613 23.54 1.88 11.62
CA ALA A 613 23.22 0.69 10.80
C ALA A 613 23.62 -0.61 11.50
N ARG A 614 22.72 -1.59 11.55
CA ARG A 614 23.02 -2.93 12.06
C ARG A 614 22.52 -4.02 11.12
N ASN A 615 23.10 -5.21 11.25
CA ASN A 615 22.77 -6.38 10.43
C ASN A 615 23.05 -6.16 8.92
N VAL A 616 24.18 -5.54 8.59
CA VAL A 616 24.62 -5.31 7.21
C VAL A 616 25.22 -6.60 6.61
N GLY A 617 24.73 -7.03 5.46
CA GLY A 617 25.06 -8.32 4.84
C GLY A 617 26.43 -8.38 4.14
N ALA A 618 26.86 -7.28 3.54
CA ALA A 618 28.11 -7.14 2.79
C ALA A 618 28.94 -5.94 3.28
N VAL A 619 29.86 -5.44 2.44
CA VAL A 619 30.58 -4.18 2.68
C VAL A 619 29.59 -3.03 2.88
N GLY A 620 29.86 -2.16 3.86
CA GLY A 620 28.94 -1.09 4.26
C GLY A 620 28.70 -0.09 3.14
N VAL A 621 29.78 0.32 2.47
CA VAL A 621 29.72 1.11 1.24
C VAL A 621 30.15 0.26 0.05
N ASN A 622 29.27 0.09 -0.93
CA ASN A 622 29.59 -0.47 -2.25
C ASN A 622 29.75 0.69 -3.26
N ASN A 623 30.99 1.14 -3.47
CA ASN A 623 31.32 2.32 -4.25
C ASN A 623 31.95 1.94 -5.61
N CYS A 624 31.15 2.06 -6.66
CA CYS A 624 31.54 1.84 -8.06
C CYS A 624 31.78 3.13 -8.85
N GLY A 625 31.25 4.27 -8.38
CA GLY A 625 31.30 5.53 -9.11
C GLY A 625 30.67 5.43 -10.49
N SER A 626 31.26 6.08 -11.49
CA SER A 626 30.93 5.91 -12.91
C SER A 626 31.73 4.79 -13.59
N PHE A 627 32.28 3.85 -12.81
CA PHE A 627 32.97 2.63 -13.28
C PHE A 627 34.26 2.88 -14.10
N HIS A 628 34.96 4.02 -13.95
CA HIS A 628 36.31 4.17 -14.55
C HIS A 628 37.42 3.59 -13.67
N PHE A 629 37.16 3.38 -12.37
CA PHE A 629 38.06 2.78 -11.38
C PHE A 629 39.47 3.43 -11.38
N THR A 630 39.49 4.77 -11.26
CA THR A 630 40.73 5.54 -11.40
C THR A 630 41.71 5.32 -10.23
N PRO A 631 43.02 5.58 -10.42
CA PRO A 631 43.99 5.62 -9.32
C PRO A 631 43.71 6.69 -8.24
N ALA A 632 42.80 7.65 -8.51
CA ALA A 632 42.35 8.64 -7.54
C ALA A 632 41.15 8.17 -6.69
N GLY A 633 40.70 6.92 -6.88
CA GLY A 633 39.50 6.36 -6.27
C GLY A 633 38.28 6.46 -7.18
N SER A 634 37.12 6.25 -6.57
CA SER A 634 35.80 6.39 -7.18
C SER A 634 35.49 7.86 -7.50
N GLU A 635 34.67 8.08 -8.52
CA GLU A 635 34.09 9.38 -8.86
C GLU A 635 32.96 9.79 -7.90
N PHE A 636 32.59 8.93 -6.94
CA PHE A 636 31.64 9.23 -5.87
C PHE A 636 32.33 9.40 -4.51
N SER A 637 32.15 10.57 -3.89
CA SER A 637 32.72 10.93 -2.59
C SER A 637 31.70 10.88 -1.46
N LEU A 638 32.06 10.23 -0.36
CA LEU A 638 31.31 10.16 0.88
C LEU A 638 31.92 11.11 1.91
N THR A 639 31.07 11.84 2.63
CA THR A 639 31.48 12.70 3.75
C THR A 639 30.88 12.20 5.06
N ASP A 640 31.74 11.77 5.99
CA ASP A 640 31.38 11.49 7.38
C ASP A 640 31.31 12.81 8.16
N LEU A 641 30.11 13.17 8.65
CA LEU A 641 29.87 14.33 9.49
C LEU A 641 29.84 13.99 11.01
N GLY A 642 30.11 12.72 11.35
CA GLY A 642 30.12 12.21 12.71
C GLY A 642 28.81 11.54 13.14
N GLY A 643 28.90 10.73 14.20
CA GLY A 643 27.76 9.98 14.75
C GLY A 643 27.40 8.69 14.01
N ASN A 644 27.99 8.43 12.84
CA ASN A 644 27.72 7.22 12.06
C ASN A 644 28.25 5.96 12.79
N ASP A 645 27.37 5.01 13.11
CA ASP A 645 27.74 3.85 13.93
C ASP A 645 27.11 2.51 13.50
N GLY A 646 27.54 1.44 14.15
CA GLY A 646 27.14 0.08 13.85
C GLY A 646 27.86 -0.54 12.64
N GLY A 647 27.33 -1.61 12.08
CA GLY A 647 27.95 -2.36 10.99
C GLY A 647 27.37 -3.76 10.77
N GLY A 648 28.19 -4.64 10.19
CA GLY A 648 27.79 -6.01 9.85
C GLY A 648 28.96 -6.93 9.55
N THR A 649 28.81 -7.77 8.53
CA THR A 649 29.74 -8.88 8.22
C THR A 649 31.19 -8.45 7.98
N THR A 650 31.42 -7.21 7.53
CA THR A 650 32.75 -6.64 7.24
C THR A 650 33.27 -5.65 8.29
N GLY A 651 32.58 -5.49 9.42
CA GLY A 651 32.90 -4.46 10.43
C GLY A 651 32.00 -3.22 10.32
N PRO A 652 32.49 -2.02 10.71
CA PRO A 652 31.71 -0.78 10.65
C PRO A 652 31.20 -0.48 9.23
N TRP A 653 30.00 0.12 9.11
CA TRP A 653 29.41 0.36 7.79
C TRP A 653 30.00 1.58 7.04
N LEU A 654 30.58 2.53 7.78
CA LEU A 654 31.30 3.70 7.24
C LEU A 654 32.68 3.78 7.90
N ALA A 655 33.57 2.89 7.51
CA ALA A 655 34.89 2.77 8.08
C ALA A 655 35.88 3.81 7.49
N PRO A 656 36.89 4.28 8.25
CA PRO A 656 37.86 5.27 7.75
C PRO A 656 38.65 4.87 6.50
N TRP A 657 38.68 3.58 6.14
CA TRP A 657 39.35 3.08 4.93
C TRP A 657 38.45 3.12 3.68
N GLU A 658 37.13 3.26 3.83
CA GLU A 658 36.17 3.45 2.74
C GLU A 658 36.14 4.93 2.28
N LEU A 659 36.64 5.84 3.12
CA LEU A 659 36.57 7.29 2.93
C LEU A 659 37.81 7.89 2.24
N PRO A 660 37.65 8.99 1.48
CA PRO A 660 36.37 9.60 1.10
C PRO A 660 35.72 8.89 -0.09
N ASN A 661 36.50 8.17 -0.91
CA ASN A 661 36.05 7.65 -2.20
C ASN A 661 36.73 6.32 -2.58
N THR A 662 37.02 5.45 -1.62
CA THR A 662 37.68 4.16 -1.91
C THR A 662 36.78 3.30 -2.80
N ILE A 663 37.37 2.67 -3.82
CA ILE A 663 36.67 1.74 -4.72
C ILE A 663 36.45 0.43 -3.97
N THR A 664 35.19 0.11 -3.67
CA THR A 664 34.75 -1.11 -3.00
C THR A 664 33.78 -1.92 -3.86
N CYS A 665 33.70 -1.58 -5.15
CA CYS A 665 32.71 -2.08 -6.10
C CYS A 665 32.62 -3.62 -6.15
N ASP A 666 31.48 -4.14 -5.72
CA ASP A 666 30.98 -5.46 -6.06
C ASP A 666 29.70 -5.27 -6.90
N ASP A 667 29.70 -5.79 -8.13
CA ASP A 667 28.55 -5.64 -9.02
C ASP A 667 27.34 -6.43 -8.51
N ARG A 668 27.55 -7.60 -7.90
CA ARG A 668 26.49 -8.51 -7.45
C ARG A 668 26.88 -9.23 -6.15
N PRO A 669 27.05 -8.48 -5.04
CA PRO A 669 27.41 -9.08 -3.75
C PRO A 669 26.34 -10.10 -3.32
N PRO A 670 26.74 -11.25 -2.75
CA PRO A 670 25.79 -12.23 -2.23
C PRO A 670 24.85 -11.62 -1.20
N VAL A 671 23.54 -11.82 -1.38
CA VAL A 671 22.52 -11.38 -0.42
C VAL A 671 22.59 -12.23 0.84
N VAL A 672 22.75 -11.60 1.99
CA VAL A 672 22.67 -12.21 3.32
C VAL A 672 21.37 -11.76 3.99
N PRO A 673 20.32 -12.61 4.06
CA PRO A 673 19.05 -12.22 4.67
C PRO A 673 19.24 -11.77 6.13
N PRO A 674 18.79 -10.55 6.50
CA PRO A 674 18.94 -10.06 7.86
C PRO A 674 17.97 -10.78 8.83
N PRO A 675 18.22 -10.71 10.16
CA PRO A 675 17.24 -11.12 11.15
C PRO A 675 16.00 -10.20 11.12
N PRO A 676 14.86 -10.62 11.72
CA PRO A 676 13.69 -9.75 11.86
C PRO A 676 14.04 -8.43 12.57
N PRO A 677 13.51 -7.28 12.10
CA PRO A 677 13.73 -5.98 12.74
C PRO A 677 13.30 -5.96 14.20
N SER A 678 13.97 -5.13 14.99
CA SER A 678 13.72 -4.96 16.43
C SER A 678 13.83 -3.50 16.86
N ALA A 679 13.50 -3.21 18.13
CA ALA A 679 13.61 -1.85 18.66
C ALA A 679 15.06 -1.31 18.61
N TRP A 680 15.19 0.01 18.57
CA TRP A 680 16.45 0.75 18.66
C TRP A 680 16.68 1.25 20.09
#